data_AF-A0A1I0RPB9-F1
#
_entry.id   AF-A0A1I0RPB9-F1
#
_cell.length_a   1.000
_cell.length_b   1.000
_cell.length_c   1.000
_cell.angle_alpha   90.00
_cell.angle_beta   90.00
_cell.angle_gamma   90.00
#
_symmetry.space_group_name_H-M   'P 1'
#
loop_
_entity.id
_entity.type
_entity.pdbx_description
1 polymer ?
#
loop_
_entity_poly.entity_id
_entity_poly.type
_entity_poly.pdbx_seq_one_letter_code
_entity_poly.pdbx_strand_id
1 'polypeptide(L)'
;MQHTEQFLSGGGEMSKLIQRMDWSTTPLGPISSWPQSLKTTVSLCLSSTFPILIAWGPETIQIYNDSYRPICGDKHPASMGQNFRICWETALPVVGDAFTRGQEGEGTYIKDQRMFLDRNGYLEEAFMTFSFAPIRNEAGEVGGIFHPITETTDKMLSARRTQVIRDVSAQIGKAKTVKEICAATLERAADFQLDIPFLLLYQLDGDNARLTASAGITDDTALTPETVSLQDDSSWPFNQALQTMQYHVVTDLPQRFGGVAAGPYPEIPENAVLLPVLISGQPLPWGFIVAGVSARRALDEPYLNFYELLGNAFSTAFSNVHAYEQEQQRAEALAAIDKAKTAFFSNVSHEFRTPLTLMMGPLEELLQQPLLQDNRYKTNLDATYRNAHRLLKLVNNLLDFSRVEADRLKAAYQPVDLARLTTDLASSFQSIIEKAGMQLLVSCTTTQPVYVDIEIWEKIVLNLLSNAFKFTLKGSISVQLRETATHAVLHVTDTGVGIPEKELPHMFERFHRVENSIGRTHEGSGIGLSLVSELVRLHAGTISVASKEGEGTTFTITLPFGKSHLPAEQITETGKLTDTTILKGAFLKEAYSLLDNDTSTAHEGNYMPEMAHWEISDNAGNAERAHVLIVDDNADMRSYLSRLLENNFHVTVAKNGLDALQQLEHHKPDLILSDIMMPVMNGKALLERVRSNPATTRIPLIFLSARAGGEARIDGLEAGADDYLVKPFSARELLTKVKAHIKILRSRNHAEQQLKNLFEQAPVAICLLKGPFMNIEVANEIQLQYWGRTAAEVMQQPLLEALPELKAQGLEDMIEKVYMTGKRFVTGELSLTINRFQQPETIIVRITFEPLYEENGDLSGIMCITNDITPFVAAREAARSYADKLEQHVQDRTGELKIANEELKRTNQELEDFVFISSHDLQEPLRKIQTFGNIAMSADAAQQPVRDYLEKMILSASRMSGLIKDLLNYTRLNKSDDPFVTTDLNDVMQQVLSDLEIVIRDKNAQIEISQLPQLKAIPIQINQLFHNLLSNALKFSDKDPVIRVSTALLSPEKQQTLPELNAGKQYYELGFHDNGIGFDQKYADQVFTIFKRLVKAAQYPGTGIGLTICRKVALNHGGNIYPESAPGEGTTFYVYLPVS
;
A
#
# COMPACT_ATOMS: atom_id res chain seq x y z
N MET A 1 50.20 13.56 -59.25
CA MET A 1 49.15 12.55 -58.95
C MET A 1 48.46 13.02 -57.69
N GLN A 2 47.31 13.72 -57.77
CA GLN A 2 46.69 14.33 -56.57
C GLN A 2 45.20 14.72 -56.72
N HIS A 3 44.48 14.16 -57.70
CA HIS A 3 43.09 14.54 -58.02
C HIS A 3 42.06 13.41 -57.86
N THR A 4 42.46 12.22 -57.40
CA THR A 4 41.67 10.99 -57.54
C THR A 4 40.65 10.72 -56.41
N GLU A 5 40.66 11.53 -55.34
CA GLU A 5 39.97 11.22 -54.07
C GLU A 5 38.97 12.31 -53.59
N GLN A 6 38.49 13.19 -54.49
CA GLN A 6 37.54 14.26 -54.13
C GLN A 6 36.19 13.76 -53.55
N PHE A 7 35.87 12.46 -53.62
CA PHE A 7 34.68 11.89 -52.98
C PHE A 7 34.88 11.53 -51.48
N LEU A 8 36.11 11.63 -50.96
CA LEU A 8 36.43 11.39 -49.55
C LEU A 8 36.61 12.70 -48.74
N SER A 9 36.60 13.86 -49.40
CA SER A 9 36.71 15.18 -48.77
C SER A 9 35.39 15.66 -48.16
N GLY A 10 34.90 14.92 -47.17
CA GLY A 10 33.79 15.32 -46.27
C GLY A 10 34.20 15.45 -44.79
N GLY A 11 35.34 14.85 -44.39
CA GLY A 11 35.78 14.79 -42.99
C GLY A 11 35.28 13.52 -42.26
N GLY A 12 35.89 13.20 -41.12
CA GLY A 12 35.59 12.00 -40.33
C GLY A 12 36.85 11.28 -39.79
N GLU A 13 36.66 10.17 -39.09
CA GLU A 13 37.69 9.17 -38.82
C GLU A 13 37.58 8.04 -39.85
N MET A 14 36.37 7.64 -40.27
CA MET A 14 36.18 6.59 -41.27
C MET A 14 36.73 6.98 -42.65
N SER A 15 36.61 8.25 -43.06
CA SER A 15 37.28 8.74 -44.29
C SER A 15 38.80 8.53 -44.22
N LYS A 16 39.43 8.81 -43.06
CA LYS A 16 40.88 8.59 -42.84
C LYS A 16 41.24 7.11 -42.79
N LEU A 17 40.35 6.25 -42.28
CA LEU A 17 40.52 4.80 -42.27
C LEU A 17 40.48 4.24 -43.70
N ILE A 18 39.50 4.66 -44.50
CA ILE A 18 39.37 4.29 -45.93
C ILE A 18 40.64 4.70 -46.70
N GLN A 19 41.18 5.90 -46.46
CA GLN A 19 42.43 6.35 -47.11
C GLN A 19 43.70 5.59 -46.67
N ARG A 20 43.70 4.95 -45.49
CA ARG A 20 44.86 4.23 -44.93
C ARG A 20 44.83 2.73 -45.20
N MET A 21 43.67 2.16 -45.49
CA MET A 21 43.49 0.74 -45.72
C MET A 21 43.91 0.35 -47.14
N ASP A 22 44.65 -0.76 -47.28
CA ASP A 22 44.99 -1.30 -48.61
C ASP A 22 43.83 -2.12 -49.18
N TRP A 23 42.90 -1.43 -49.83
CA TRP A 23 41.74 -2.04 -50.49
C TRP A 23 42.10 -3.01 -51.62
N SER A 24 43.34 -3.04 -52.12
CA SER A 24 43.77 -4.06 -53.10
C SER A 24 43.79 -5.48 -52.50
N THR A 25 43.81 -5.60 -51.18
CA THR A 25 43.65 -6.86 -50.44
C THR A 25 42.18 -7.32 -50.32
N THR A 26 41.21 -6.46 -50.68
CA THR A 26 39.78 -6.75 -50.57
C THR A 26 39.16 -7.09 -51.94
N PRO A 27 38.01 -7.79 -51.99
CA PRO A 27 37.28 -8.03 -53.23
C PRO A 27 36.77 -6.78 -53.99
N LEU A 28 36.87 -5.57 -53.41
CA LEU A 28 36.58 -4.31 -54.11
C LEU A 28 37.75 -3.81 -54.96
N GLY A 29 38.96 -4.31 -54.73
CA GLY A 29 40.19 -3.78 -55.33
C GLY A 29 40.52 -2.34 -54.89
N PRO A 30 41.58 -1.73 -55.45
CA PRO A 30 42.02 -0.40 -55.08
C PRO A 30 40.96 0.67 -55.38
N ILE A 31 40.95 1.75 -54.57
CA ILE A 31 39.97 2.84 -54.63
C ILE A 31 39.85 3.48 -56.03
N SER A 32 40.96 3.49 -56.78
CA SER A 32 40.98 3.96 -58.18
C SER A 32 40.00 3.20 -59.08
N SER A 33 39.91 1.87 -58.96
CA SER A 33 39.04 1.00 -59.77
C SER A 33 37.59 0.90 -59.29
N TRP A 34 37.22 1.51 -58.15
CA TRP A 34 35.83 1.50 -57.69
C TRP A 34 34.89 2.20 -58.70
N PRO A 35 33.66 1.70 -58.92
CA PRO A 35 32.69 2.35 -59.80
C PRO A 35 32.25 3.71 -59.24
N GLN A 36 31.74 4.58 -60.11
CA GLN A 36 31.32 5.93 -59.72
C GLN A 36 30.06 5.89 -58.85
N SER A 37 29.17 4.93 -59.08
CA SER A 37 28.04 4.61 -58.21
C SER A 37 28.48 4.40 -56.75
N LEU A 38 29.44 3.50 -56.50
CA LEU A 38 30.00 3.28 -55.16
C LEU A 38 30.65 4.54 -54.58
N LYS A 39 31.48 5.26 -55.36
CA LYS A 39 32.15 6.50 -54.91
C LYS A 39 31.14 7.55 -54.45
N THR A 40 30.07 7.77 -55.21
CA THR A 40 28.99 8.69 -54.84
C THR A 40 28.26 8.24 -53.57
N THR A 41 27.93 6.96 -53.42
CA THR A 41 27.24 6.47 -52.21
C THR A 41 28.13 6.47 -50.97
N VAL A 42 29.43 6.19 -51.09
CA VAL A 42 30.41 6.34 -49.99
C VAL A 42 30.52 7.79 -49.55
N SER A 43 30.56 8.75 -50.49
CA SER A 43 30.53 10.18 -50.16
C SER A 43 29.28 10.57 -49.36
N LEU A 44 28.10 10.09 -49.76
CA LEU A 44 26.83 10.35 -49.06
C LEU A 44 26.81 9.73 -47.65
N CYS A 45 27.26 8.47 -47.53
CA CYS A 45 27.39 7.76 -46.26
C CYS A 45 28.30 8.53 -45.28
N LEU A 46 29.51 8.90 -45.72
CA LEU A 46 30.46 9.66 -44.90
C LEU A 46 29.96 11.06 -44.51
N SER A 47 29.16 11.73 -45.34
CA SER A 47 28.58 13.04 -45.01
C SER A 47 27.39 13.00 -44.04
N SER A 48 26.82 11.83 -43.79
CA SER A 48 25.60 11.68 -42.99
C SER A 48 25.89 11.53 -41.49
N THR A 49 25.06 12.16 -40.66
CA THR A 49 25.06 11.98 -39.20
C THR A 49 24.32 10.73 -38.72
N PHE A 50 23.52 10.08 -39.57
CA PHE A 50 22.86 8.81 -39.25
C PHE A 50 23.83 7.63 -39.37
N PRO A 51 23.76 6.60 -38.50
CA PRO A 51 24.55 5.37 -38.66
C PRO A 51 24.21 4.68 -39.98
N ILE A 52 25.18 4.59 -40.89
CA ILE A 52 24.99 3.98 -42.22
C ILE A 52 26.14 3.03 -42.54
N LEU A 53 25.76 1.86 -43.03
CA LEU A 53 26.63 0.90 -43.70
C LEU A 53 26.26 0.78 -45.18
N ILE A 54 27.25 0.46 -45.99
CA ILE A 54 27.15 0.05 -47.39
C ILE A 54 27.71 -1.37 -47.48
N ALA A 55 26.97 -2.31 -48.06
CA ALA A 55 27.47 -3.64 -48.39
C ALA A 55 27.56 -3.79 -49.92
N TRP A 56 28.76 -3.80 -50.49
CA TRP A 56 28.98 -3.72 -51.94
C TRP A 56 29.50 -5.02 -52.57
N GLY A 57 29.05 -5.29 -53.80
CA GLY A 57 29.46 -6.44 -54.61
C GLY A 57 28.86 -7.78 -54.14
N PRO A 58 29.18 -8.88 -54.84
CA PRO A 58 28.68 -10.22 -54.49
C PRO A 58 29.19 -10.68 -53.11
N GLU A 59 30.41 -10.27 -52.73
CA GLU A 59 31.01 -10.52 -51.42
C GLU A 59 30.49 -9.60 -50.30
N THR A 60 29.54 -8.70 -50.59
CA THR A 60 28.87 -7.85 -49.59
C THR A 60 29.84 -7.06 -48.70
N ILE A 61 30.90 -6.51 -49.31
CA ILE A 61 32.01 -5.86 -48.58
C ILE A 61 31.53 -4.57 -47.93
N GLN A 62 31.83 -4.44 -46.63
CA GLN A 62 31.32 -3.36 -45.79
C GLN A 62 32.15 -2.08 -45.88
N ILE A 63 31.48 -0.95 -46.04
CA ILE A 63 32.00 0.40 -45.83
C ILE A 63 30.98 1.18 -45.00
N TYR A 64 31.39 1.86 -43.93
CA TYR A 64 30.45 2.54 -43.02
C TYR A 64 30.99 3.89 -42.53
N ASN A 65 30.12 4.74 -41.98
CA ASN A 65 30.46 6.08 -41.49
C ASN A 65 30.77 6.13 -39.99
N ASP A 66 31.22 7.30 -39.52
CA ASP A 66 31.62 7.52 -38.13
C ASP A 66 30.48 7.26 -37.13
N SER A 67 29.23 7.61 -37.48
CA SER A 67 28.03 7.31 -36.68
C SER A 67 27.71 5.81 -36.60
N TYR A 68 28.21 4.99 -37.52
CA TYR A 68 28.06 3.53 -37.46
C TYR A 68 29.07 2.86 -36.52
N ARG A 69 30.22 3.49 -36.26
CA ARG A 69 31.30 2.93 -35.45
C ARG A 69 30.84 2.39 -34.08
N PRO A 70 29.96 3.05 -33.30
CA PRO A 70 29.49 2.51 -32.02
C PRO A 70 28.75 1.17 -32.16
N ILE A 71 28.02 0.96 -33.26
CA ILE A 71 27.28 -0.29 -33.52
C ILE A 71 28.26 -1.47 -33.71
N CYS A 72 29.43 -1.22 -34.33
CA CYS A 72 30.48 -2.23 -34.51
C CYS A 72 31.11 -2.72 -33.19
N GLY A 73 31.15 -1.90 -32.14
CA GLY A 73 31.94 -2.18 -30.94
C GLY A 73 33.38 -2.59 -31.28
N ASP A 74 33.89 -3.58 -30.57
CA ASP A 74 35.23 -4.17 -30.77
C ASP A 74 35.49 -4.78 -32.16
N LYS A 75 34.47 -5.00 -33.01
CA LYS A 75 34.72 -5.40 -34.41
C LYS A 75 35.35 -4.27 -35.22
N HIS A 76 35.29 -3.02 -34.74
CA HIS A 76 35.98 -1.90 -35.35
C HIS A 76 37.49 -1.89 -34.97
N PRO A 77 38.43 -1.70 -35.92
CA PRO A 77 38.25 -1.36 -37.33
C PRO A 77 38.17 -2.56 -38.30
N ALA A 78 38.34 -3.80 -37.80
CA ALA A 78 38.47 -5.00 -38.64
C ALA A 78 37.25 -5.32 -39.52
N SER A 79 36.06 -4.84 -39.15
CA SER A 79 34.84 -4.97 -39.96
C SER A 79 34.83 -4.08 -41.21
N MET A 80 35.64 -3.02 -41.26
CA MET A 80 35.83 -2.21 -42.47
C MET A 80 36.48 -3.07 -43.57
N GLY A 81 35.84 -3.21 -44.72
CA GLY A 81 36.29 -4.08 -45.80
C GLY A 81 36.05 -5.59 -45.59
N GLN A 82 35.39 -6.00 -44.51
CA GLN A 82 34.96 -7.39 -44.29
C GLN A 82 33.62 -7.67 -44.99
N ASN A 83 33.38 -8.92 -45.40
CA ASN A 83 32.09 -9.42 -45.88
C ASN A 83 31.00 -9.30 -44.77
N PHE A 84 29.87 -8.66 -45.09
CA PHE A 84 28.77 -8.38 -44.17
C PHE A 84 28.19 -9.63 -43.50
N ARG A 85 27.94 -10.70 -44.27
CA ARG A 85 27.37 -11.96 -43.75
C ARG A 85 28.30 -12.67 -42.77
N ILE A 86 29.62 -12.52 -42.92
CA ILE A 86 30.62 -13.08 -41.99
C ILE A 86 30.76 -12.19 -40.75
N CYS A 87 30.78 -10.88 -40.91
CA CYS A 87 30.91 -9.93 -39.79
C CYS A 87 29.73 -10.03 -38.81
N TRP A 88 28.51 -10.19 -39.34
CA TRP A 88 27.25 -10.14 -38.60
C TRP A 88 26.49 -11.47 -38.62
N GLU A 89 27.21 -12.60 -38.58
CA GLU A 89 26.61 -13.95 -38.63
C GLU A 89 25.49 -14.14 -37.59
N THR A 90 25.68 -13.65 -36.36
CA THR A 90 24.68 -13.74 -35.27
C THR A 90 23.40 -12.94 -35.53
N ALA A 91 23.46 -11.93 -36.40
CA ALA A 91 22.32 -11.11 -36.79
C ALA A 91 21.51 -11.72 -37.95
N LEU A 92 22.11 -12.61 -38.74
CA LEU A 92 21.49 -13.20 -39.94
C LEU A 92 20.13 -13.88 -39.72
N PRO A 93 19.83 -14.54 -38.58
CA PRO A 93 18.49 -15.06 -38.30
C PRO A 93 17.37 -14.01 -38.28
N VAL A 94 17.71 -12.72 -38.22
CA VAL A 94 16.77 -11.59 -38.24
C VAL A 94 16.89 -10.77 -39.52
N VAL A 95 18.11 -10.50 -40.02
CA VAL A 95 18.30 -9.63 -41.20
C VAL A 95 18.51 -10.35 -42.53
N GLY A 96 18.78 -11.67 -42.53
CA GLY A 96 19.21 -12.42 -43.71
C GLY A 96 18.24 -12.31 -44.90
N ASP A 97 16.94 -12.54 -44.66
CA ASP A 97 15.90 -12.51 -45.70
C ASP A 97 15.60 -11.08 -46.21
N ALA A 98 15.68 -10.08 -45.31
CA ALA A 98 15.47 -8.68 -45.66
C ALA A 98 16.64 -8.12 -46.49
N PHE A 99 17.88 -8.44 -46.09
CA PHE A 99 19.09 -8.12 -46.82
C PHE A 99 19.12 -8.81 -48.19
N THR A 100 18.72 -10.08 -48.27
CA THR A 100 18.76 -10.86 -49.53
C THR A 100 17.72 -10.34 -50.54
N ARG A 101 16.49 -10.04 -50.12
CA ARG A 101 15.51 -9.30 -50.97
C ARG A 101 16.02 -7.91 -51.37
N GLY A 102 16.78 -7.26 -50.48
CA GLY A 102 17.58 -6.07 -50.81
C GLY A 102 18.49 -6.28 -52.02
N GLN A 103 19.23 -7.40 -52.08
CA GLN A 103 20.11 -7.72 -53.21
C GLN A 103 19.33 -8.02 -54.51
N GLU A 104 18.14 -8.59 -54.39
CA GLU A 104 17.22 -8.83 -55.51
C GLU A 104 16.56 -7.53 -56.04
N GLY A 105 16.63 -6.44 -55.26
CA GLY A 105 16.19 -5.11 -55.66
C GLY A 105 14.87 -4.64 -55.04
N GLU A 106 14.38 -5.32 -54.01
CA GLU A 106 13.26 -4.89 -53.16
C GLU A 106 13.78 -4.01 -52.01
N GLY A 107 13.15 -2.86 -51.76
CA GLY A 107 13.45 -2.05 -50.57
C GLY A 107 12.76 -2.63 -49.34
N THR A 108 13.51 -3.15 -48.38
CA THR A 108 12.95 -3.79 -47.17
C THR A 108 13.22 -2.99 -45.90
N TYR A 109 12.33 -3.13 -44.90
CA TYR A 109 12.37 -2.39 -43.64
C TYR A 109 12.01 -3.30 -42.47
N ILE A 110 12.73 -3.16 -41.36
CA ILE A 110 12.51 -3.87 -40.09
C ILE A 110 12.50 -2.80 -38.98
N LYS A 111 11.59 -2.91 -38.00
CA LYS A 111 11.40 -1.89 -36.95
C LYS A 111 11.48 -2.49 -35.55
N ASP A 112 12.21 -1.80 -34.66
CA ASP A 112 12.33 -2.09 -33.22
C ASP A 112 12.55 -3.59 -32.90
N GLN A 113 13.27 -4.30 -33.79
CA GLN A 113 13.33 -5.75 -33.80
C GLN A 113 14.48 -6.25 -32.92
N ARG A 114 14.13 -7.14 -31.99
CA ARG A 114 15.06 -7.85 -31.11
C ARG A 114 15.97 -8.79 -31.91
N MET A 115 17.27 -8.74 -31.65
CA MET A 115 18.30 -9.61 -32.21
C MET A 115 19.49 -9.75 -31.26
N PHE A 116 20.50 -10.54 -31.66
CA PHE A 116 21.73 -10.73 -30.89
C PHE A 116 22.97 -10.37 -31.71
N LEU A 117 23.83 -9.51 -31.16
CA LEU A 117 25.05 -9.00 -31.78
C LEU A 117 26.27 -9.46 -30.99
N ASP A 118 27.11 -10.28 -31.60
CA ASP A 118 28.48 -10.50 -31.14
C ASP A 118 29.23 -9.17 -31.23
N ARG A 119 29.43 -8.48 -30.11
CA ARG A 119 30.18 -7.21 -30.00
C ARG A 119 30.63 -7.00 -28.56
N ASN A 120 31.73 -6.27 -28.36
CA ASN A 120 32.25 -5.94 -27.02
C ASN A 120 32.68 -7.18 -26.20
N GLY A 121 33.09 -8.26 -26.87
CA GLY A 121 33.56 -9.51 -26.26
C GLY A 121 32.48 -10.53 -25.86
N TYR A 122 31.20 -10.19 -26.01
CA TYR A 122 30.07 -11.09 -25.72
C TYR A 122 28.97 -10.98 -26.79
N LEU A 123 27.99 -11.89 -26.73
CA LEU A 123 26.83 -11.87 -27.63
C LEU A 123 25.68 -11.10 -26.94
N GLU A 124 25.51 -9.83 -27.32
CA GLU A 124 24.63 -8.83 -26.70
C GLU A 124 23.20 -8.87 -27.27
N GLU A 125 22.18 -8.66 -26.42
CA GLU A 125 20.80 -8.39 -26.82
C GLU A 125 20.65 -6.93 -27.28
N ALA A 126 20.28 -6.73 -28.55
CA ALA A 126 20.01 -5.42 -29.13
C ALA A 126 18.62 -5.35 -29.78
N PHE A 127 18.04 -4.14 -29.81
CA PHE A 127 16.82 -3.84 -30.56
C PHE A 127 17.16 -2.84 -31.66
N MET A 128 16.86 -3.19 -32.91
CA MET A 128 17.34 -2.47 -34.08
C MET A 128 16.22 -2.17 -35.07
N THR A 129 16.29 -0.98 -35.66
CA THR A 129 15.49 -0.58 -36.81
C THR A 129 16.40 -0.48 -38.03
N PHE A 130 16.05 -1.17 -39.11
CA PHE A 130 16.85 -1.32 -40.31
C PHE A 130 16.08 -0.90 -41.56
N SER A 131 16.76 -0.27 -42.51
CA SER A 131 16.33 -0.25 -43.92
C SER A 131 17.41 -0.90 -44.79
N PHE A 132 17.00 -1.60 -45.84
CA PHE A 132 17.89 -2.16 -46.87
C PHE A 132 17.45 -1.61 -48.23
N ALA A 133 18.16 -0.58 -48.71
CA ALA A 133 17.87 0.08 -49.98
C ALA A 133 18.85 -0.38 -51.07
N PRO A 134 18.39 -0.95 -52.20
CA PRO A 134 19.28 -1.38 -53.29
C PRO A 134 19.95 -0.20 -54.01
N ILE A 135 21.27 -0.16 -53.97
CA ILE A 135 22.08 0.78 -54.77
C ILE A 135 22.24 0.17 -56.16
N ARG A 136 21.88 0.93 -57.20
CA ARG A 136 22.04 0.48 -58.59
C ARG A 136 23.36 0.96 -59.19
N ASN A 137 24.03 0.06 -59.89
CA ASN A 137 25.25 0.36 -60.65
C ASN A 137 24.90 1.10 -61.96
N GLU A 138 25.94 1.46 -62.71
CA GLU A 138 25.87 2.16 -63.99
C GLU A 138 25.16 1.35 -65.11
N ALA A 139 24.98 0.04 -64.93
CA ALA A 139 24.17 -0.83 -65.80
C ALA A 139 22.71 -0.97 -65.35
N GLY A 140 22.33 -0.43 -64.18
CA GLY A 140 21.00 -0.52 -63.58
C GLY A 140 20.76 -1.76 -62.70
N GLU A 141 21.75 -2.64 -62.60
CA GLU A 141 21.76 -3.83 -61.73
C GLU A 141 22.01 -3.42 -60.27
N VAL A 142 21.71 -4.28 -59.29
CA VAL A 142 22.00 -3.97 -57.88
C VAL A 142 23.50 -4.20 -57.61
N GLY A 143 24.24 -3.11 -57.39
CA GLY A 143 25.68 -3.15 -57.11
C GLY A 143 26.01 -3.31 -55.62
N GLY A 144 25.08 -2.95 -54.73
CA GLY A 144 25.23 -3.08 -53.29
C GLY A 144 23.97 -2.61 -52.55
N ILE A 145 24.02 -2.65 -51.22
CA ILE A 145 22.94 -2.22 -50.32
C ILE A 145 23.37 -0.98 -49.55
N PHE A 146 22.50 0.03 -49.48
CA PHE A 146 22.59 1.16 -48.58
C PHE A 146 21.73 0.87 -47.34
N HIS A 147 22.37 0.87 -46.18
CA HIS A 147 21.84 0.28 -44.96
C HIS A 147 21.95 1.28 -43.79
N PRO A 148 21.01 2.23 -43.67
CA PRO A 148 20.87 3.05 -42.46
C PRO A 148 20.28 2.20 -41.33
N ILE A 149 20.82 2.38 -40.13
CA ILE A 149 20.43 1.67 -38.91
C ILE A 149 20.15 2.66 -37.79
N THR A 150 19.10 2.39 -37.00
CA THR A 150 18.85 3.07 -35.73
C THR A 150 18.75 2.04 -34.63
N GLU A 151 19.67 2.10 -33.66
CA GLU A 151 19.59 1.30 -32.44
C GLU A 151 18.51 1.87 -31.51
N THR A 152 17.59 1.02 -31.05
CA THR A 152 16.52 1.36 -30.11
C THR A 152 16.56 0.51 -28.83
N THR A 153 17.68 -0.19 -28.59
CA THR A 153 17.95 -1.05 -27.44
C THR A 153 17.54 -0.42 -26.11
N ASP A 154 18.10 0.73 -25.72
CA ASP A 154 17.85 1.31 -24.40
C ASP A 154 16.37 1.73 -24.20
N LYS A 155 15.70 2.20 -25.26
CA LYS A 155 14.25 2.51 -25.27
C LYS A 155 13.42 1.25 -25.03
N MET A 156 13.75 0.16 -25.73
CA MET A 156 12.99 -1.10 -25.65
C MET A 156 13.26 -1.84 -24.33
N LEU A 157 14.51 -1.84 -23.84
CA LEU A 157 14.88 -2.37 -22.53
C LEU A 157 14.23 -1.56 -21.40
N SER A 158 14.27 -0.22 -21.46
CA SER A 158 13.61 0.64 -20.46
C SER A 158 12.10 0.38 -20.39
N ALA A 159 11.43 0.24 -21.54
CA ALA A 159 10.02 -0.13 -21.59
C ALA A 159 9.74 -1.51 -20.97
N ARG A 160 10.55 -2.53 -21.32
CA ARG A 160 10.44 -3.90 -20.78
C ARG A 160 10.64 -3.93 -19.26
N ARG A 161 11.68 -3.26 -18.76
CA ARG A 161 12.05 -3.17 -17.34
C ARG A 161 11.02 -2.40 -16.51
N THR A 162 10.49 -1.30 -17.05
CA THR A 162 9.39 -0.54 -16.43
C THR A 162 8.12 -1.39 -16.32
N GLN A 163 7.81 -2.17 -17.37
CA GLN A 163 6.67 -3.09 -17.38
C GLN A 163 6.83 -4.21 -16.34
N VAL A 164 8.04 -4.78 -16.19
CA VAL A 164 8.36 -5.76 -15.15
C VAL A 164 8.18 -5.18 -13.74
N ILE A 165 8.77 -4.01 -13.44
CA ILE A 165 8.62 -3.37 -12.11
C ILE A 165 7.14 -3.14 -11.79
N ARG A 166 6.36 -2.60 -12.73
CA ARG A 166 4.93 -2.35 -12.55
C ARG A 166 4.15 -3.63 -12.22
N ASP A 167 4.37 -4.68 -13.02
CA ASP A 167 3.57 -5.90 -12.97
C ASP A 167 3.96 -6.84 -11.81
N VAL A 168 5.21 -6.77 -11.34
CA VAL A 168 5.65 -7.37 -10.07
C VAL A 168 5.06 -6.60 -8.89
N SER A 169 5.28 -5.28 -8.82
CA SER A 169 4.79 -4.42 -7.72
C SER A 169 3.29 -4.54 -7.51
N ALA A 170 2.51 -4.57 -8.61
CA ALA A 170 1.06 -4.71 -8.57
C ALA A 170 0.54 -6.09 -8.13
N GLN A 171 1.42 -7.09 -7.96
CA GLN A 171 1.08 -8.39 -7.38
C GLN A 171 1.62 -8.51 -5.95
N ILE A 172 2.91 -8.24 -5.71
CA ILE A 172 3.49 -8.31 -4.35
C ILE A 172 2.85 -7.31 -3.38
N GLY A 173 2.39 -6.15 -3.89
CA GLY A 173 1.64 -5.16 -3.09
C GLY A 173 0.21 -5.57 -2.70
N LYS A 174 -0.27 -6.74 -3.15
CA LYS A 174 -1.55 -7.34 -2.70
C LYS A 174 -1.37 -8.44 -1.66
N ALA A 175 -0.13 -8.90 -1.46
CA ALA A 175 0.17 -9.98 -0.52
C ALA A 175 -0.11 -9.55 0.92
N LYS A 176 -0.64 -10.49 1.71
CA LYS A 176 -0.88 -10.34 3.16
C LYS A 176 0.12 -11.10 4.01
N THR A 177 0.91 -11.99 3.41
CA THR A 177 1.95 -12.78 4.06
C THR A 177 3.21 -12.82 3.22
N VAL A 178 4.37 -13.04 3.85
CA VAL A 178 5.65 -13.21 3.13
C VAL A 178 5.61 -14.36 2.11
N LYS A 179 4.84 -15.41 2.41
CA LYS A 179 4.66 -16.56 1.52
C LYS A 179 3.92 -16.19 0.23
N GLU A 180 2.97 -15.26 0.30
CA GLU A 180 2.29 -14.72 -0.88
C GLU A 180 3.20 -13.82 -1.72
N ILE A 181 4.08 -13.01 -1.11
CA ILE A 181 5.11 -12.24 -1.84
C ILE A 181 6.01 -13.22 -2.62
N CYS A 182 6.46 -14.29 -1.98
CA CYS A 182 7.27 -15.32 -2.61
C CYS A 182 6.52 -15.98 -3.77
N ALA A 183 5.31 -16.51 -3.52
CA ALA A 183 4.51 -17.20 -4.54
C ALA A 183 4.21 -16.31 -5.76
N ALA A 184 3.78 -15.05 -5.54
CA ALA A 184 3.50 -14.09 -6.61
C ALA A 184 4.75 -13.72 -7.44
N THR A 185 5.94 -13.83 -6.85
CA THR A 185 7.22 -13.66 -7.55
C THR A 185 7.56 -14.89 -8.39
N LEU A 186 7.35 -16.10 -7.85
CA LEU A 186 7.58 -17.37 -8.57
C LEU A 186 6.65 -17.53 -9.78
N GLU A 187 5.36 -17.24 -9.62
CA GLU A 187 4.35 -17.35 -10.69
C GLU A 187 4.69 -16.53 -11.94
N ARG A 188 5.44 -15.44 -11.79
CA ARG A 188 5.79 -14.49 -12.88
C ARG A 188 7.25 -14.53 -13.30
N ALA A 189 8.02 -15.53 -12.86
CA ALA A 189 9.43 -15.67 -13.23
C ALA A 189 9.66 -15.64 -14.76
N ALA A 190 8.73 -16.24 -15.52
CA ALA A 190 8.77 -16.25 -16.98
C ALA A 190 8.58 -14.86 -17.63
N ASP A 191 7.94 -13.90 -16.94
CA ASP A 191 7.72 -12.53 -17.43
C ASP A 191 9.02 -11.70 -17.39
N PHE A 192 9.92 -11.97 -16.44
CA PHE A 192 11.13 -11.18 -16.18
C PHE A 192 12.48 -11.89 -16.45
N GLN A 193 12.48 -13.19 -16.74
CA GLN A 193 13.67 -14.02 -17.02
C GLN A 193 14.69 -13.48 -18.05
N LEU A 194 14.31 -12.51 -18.89
CA LEU A 194 15.20 -11.87 -19.88
C LEU A 194 16.15 -10.83 -19.25
N ASP A 195 15.67 -10.12 -18.22
CA ASP A 195 16.43 -9.12 -17.45
C ASP A 195 16.88 -9.66 -16.08
N ILE A 196 16.24 -10.71 -15.56
CA ILE A 196 16.59 -11.34 -14.28
C ILE A 196 16.58 -12.87 -14.50
N PRO A 197 17.67 -13.49 -14.97
CA PRO A 197 17.73 -14.92 -15.29
C PRO A 197 17.34 -15.82 -14.11
N PHE A 198 17.67 -15.41 -12.88
CA PHE A 198 17.26 -16.06 -11.64
C PHE A 198 17.02 -15.05 -10.54
N LEU A 199 16.15 -15.40 -9.57
CA LEU A 199 15.87 -14.60 -8.39
C LEU A 199 15.73 -15.50 -7.16
N LEU A 200 16.52 -15.26 -6.11
CA LEU A 200 16.47 -15.97 -4.83
C LEU A 200 16.03 -15.02 -3.72
N LEU A 201 15.23 -15.49 -2.77
CA LEU A 201 14.93 -14.79 -1.53
C LEU A 201 15.54 -15.55 -0.35
N TYR A 202 16.35 -14.85 0.44
CA TYR A 202 16.92 -15.33 1.69
C TYR A 202 16.34 -14.53 2.86
N GLN A 203 15.86 -15.21 3.89
CA GLN A 203 15.43 -14.61 5.17
C GLN A 203 16.61 -14.56 6.14
N LEU A 204 16.74 -13.49 6.92
CA LEU A 204 17.74 -13.37 7.98
C LEU A 204 17.30 -14.15 9.23
N ASP A 205 18.20 -14.99 9.77
CA ASP A 205 17.99 -15.83 10.96
C ASP A 205 19.27 -15.83 11.82
N GLY A 206 19.41 -14.79 12.64
CA GLY A 206 20.62 -14.52 13.43
C GLY A 206 21.84 -14.24 12.55
N ASP A 207 22.94 -14.96 12.81
CA ASP A 207 24.19 -14.89 12.03
C ASP A 207 24.13 -15.64 10.68
N ASN A 208 22.94 -16.08 10.25
CA ASN A 208 22.74 -16.83 9.01
C ASN A 208 21.61 -16.22 8.15
N ALA A 209 21.64 -16.53 6.86
CA ALA A 209 20.60 -16.23 5.90
C ALA A 209 20.08 -17.54 5.29
N ARG A 210 18.77 -17.80 5.37
CA ARG A 210 18.12 -19.05 4.94
C ARG A 210 17.30 -18.84 3.66
N LEU A 211 17.49 -19.69 2.66
CA LEU A 211 16.72 -19.67 1.42
C LEU A 211 15.22 -19.91 1.72
N THR A 212 14.36 -19.04 1.20
CA THR A 212 12.89 -19.11 1.35
C THR A 212 12.16 -19.30 0.01
N ALA A 213 12.73 -18.83 -1.10
CA ALA A 213 12.22 -19.08 -2.44
C ALA A 213 13.31 -18.91 -3.51
N SER A 214 13.17 -19.62 -4.63
CA SER A 214 14.08 -19.57 -5.78
C SER A 214 13.31 -19.61 -7.11
N ALA A 215 13.72 -18.80 -8.08
CA ALA A 215 13.15 -18.72 -9.43
C ALA A 215 14.25 -18.73 -10.49
N GLY A 216 13.97 -19.30 -11.67
CA GLY A 216 14.87 -19.26 -12.83
C GLY A 216 16.04 -20.25 -12.84
N ILE A 217 16.10 -21.15 -11.85
CA ILE A 217 17.10 -22.22 -11.71
C ILE A 217 16.38 -23.55 -11.52
N THR A 218 16.95 -24.64 -12.05
CA THR A 218 16.47 -26.02 -11.83
C THR A 218 17.34 -26.75 -10.80
N ASP A 219 16.92 -26.72 -9.53
CA ASP A 219 17.42 -27.55 -8.42
C ASP A 219 18.96 -27.71 -8.26
N ASP A 220 19.74 -26.70 -8.68
CA ASP A 220 21.20 -26.73 -8.51
C ASP A 220 21.62 -26.24 -7.12
N THR A 221 21.95 -27.21 -6.26
CA THR A 221 22.38 -27.01 -4.87
C THR A 221 23.61 -26.11 -4.69
N ALA A 222 24.42 -25.86 -5.73
CA ALA A 222 25.58 -25.00 -5.61
C ALA A 222 25.21 -23.51 -5.56
N LEU A 223 24.28 -23.07 -6.41
CA LEU A 223 23.88 -21.66 -6.50
C LEU A 223 22.73 -21.32 -5.53
N THR A 224 22.02 -22.34 -5.04
CA THR A 224 20.92 -22.21 -4.06
C THR A 224 21.19 -22.95 -2.74
N PRO A 225 22.25 -22.61 -1.99
CA PRO A 225 22.49 -23.20 -0.66
C PRO A 225 21.34 -22.89 0.30
N GLU A 226 20.82 -23.89 1.02
CA GLU A 226 19.66 -23.70 1.92
C GLU A 226 19.91 -22.66 3.03
N THR A 227 21.16 -22.58 3.50
CA THR A 227 21.60 -21.65 4.56
C THR A 227 23.02 -21.17 4.26
N VAL A 228 23.24 -19.87 4.42
CA VAL A 228 24.54 -19.17 4.28
C VAL A 228 24.86 -18.49 5.60
N SER A 229 26.10 -18.55 6.08
CA SER A 229 26.53 -17.76 7.24
C SER A 229 26.96 -16.36 6.82
N LEU A 230 26.57 -15.33 7.58
CA LEU A 230 27.04 -13.96 7.39
C LEU A 230 28.55 -13.79 7.65
N GLN A 231 29.22 -14.80 8.22
CA GLN A 231 30.66 -14.79 8.46
C GLN A 231 31.45 -15.49 7.34
N ASP A 232 30.78 -16.06 6.33
CA ASP A 232 31.39 -16.87 5.27
C ASP A 232 31.14 -16.31 3.85
N ASP A 233 32.02 -15.40 3.44
CA ASP A 233 32.07 -14.81 2.09
C ASP A 233 32.49 -15.82 0.99
N SER A 234 32.64 -17.12 1.26
CA SER A 234 32.88 -18.14 0.21
C SER A 234 31.65 -18.46 -0.64
N SER A 235 30.44 -18.24 -0.09
CA SER A 235 29.17 -18.44 -0.81
C SER A 235 28.55 -17.09 -1.22
N TRP A 236 27.39 -16.69 -0.69
CA TRP A 236 26.80 -15.38 -0.98
C TRP A 236 27.29 -14.33 0.03
N PRO A 237 28.01 -13.25 -0.38
CA PRO A 237 28.65 -12.30 0.53
C PRO A 237 27.66 -11.26 1.12
N PHE A 238 26.62 -11.75 1.80
CA PHE A 238 25.53 -10.93 2.37
C PHE A 238 26.02 -9.89 3.37
N ASN A 239 27.14 -10.15 4.06
CA ASN A 239 27.79 -9.22 4.98
C ASN A 239 28.14 -7.88 4.32
N GLN A 240 28.54 -7.91 3.04
CA GLN A 240 28.96 -6.70 2.32
C GLN A 240 27.76 -5.80 1.97
N ALA A 241 26.58 -6.38 1.71
CA ALA A 241 25.32 -5.63 1.58
C ALA A 241 24.77 -5.17 2.94
N LEU A 242 24.98 -5.95 4.00
CA LEU A 242 24.55 -5.62 5.36
C LEU A 242 25.31 -4.41 5.95
N GLN A 243 26.62 -4.29 5.65
CA GLN A 243 27.44 -3.18 6.14
C GLN A 243 27.12 -1.84 5.46
N THR A 244 26.72 -1.85 4.19
CA THR A 244 26.38 -0.64 3.43
C THR A 244 24.90 -0.27 3.51
N MET A 245 24.03 -1.25 3.79
CA MET A 245 22.57 -1.15 3.64
C MET A 245 22.15 -0.72 2.22
N GLN A 246 22.98 -1.05 1.23
CA GLN A 246 22.80 -0.78 -0.19
C GLN A 246 22.96 -2.07 -1.01
N TYR A 247 22.73 -2.00 -2.32
CA TYR A 247 22.98 -3.13 -3.20
C TYR A 247 24.48 -3.47 -3.28
N HIS A 248 24.79 -4.74 -3.52
CA HIS A 248 26.16 -5.21 -3.74
C HIS A 248 26.21 -6.08 -5.00
N VAL A 249 27.24 -5.89 -5.84
CA VAL A 249 27.40 -6.62 -7.10
C VAL A 249 28.45 -7.72 -6.94
N VAL A 250 28.01 -8.97 -7.08
CA VAL A 250 28.87 -10.16 -7.16
C VAL A 250 29.24 -10.38 -8.62
N THR A 251 30.54 -10.51 -8.93
CA THR A 251 31.07 -10.50 -10.31
C THR A 251 31.83 -11.78 -10.72
N ASP A 252 31.83 -12.80 -9.85
CA ASP A 252 32.65 -14.01 -9.97
C ASP A 252 31.81 -15.30 -9.96
N LEU A 253 30.52 -15.24 -10.33
CA LEU A 253 29.58 -16.37 -10.18
C LEU A 253 30.09 -17.72 -10.73
N PRO A 254 30.67 -17.81 -11.96
CA PRO A 254 31.10 -19.10 -12.52
C PRO A 254 32.33 -19.68 -11.81
N GLN A 255 33.09 -18.82 -11.12
CA GLN A 255 34.30 -19.17 -10.36
C GLN A 255 33.95 -19.59 -8.92
N ARG A 256 32.87 -19.00 -8.38
CA ARG A 256 32.34 -19.17 -7.04
C ARG A 256 31.43 -20.39 -6.89
N PHE A 257 30.48 -20.58 -7.82
CA PHE A 257 29.46 -21.64 -7.76
C PHE A 257 29.61 -22.72 -8.85
N GLY A 258 30.53 -22.53 -9.80
CA GLY A 258 30.64 -23.36 -11.00
C GLY A 258 29.67 -22.95 -12.11
N GLY A 259 29.70 -23.68 -13.22
CA GLY A 259 28.92 -23.36 -14.42
C GLY A 259 27.47 -23.83 -14.35
N VAL A 260 26.62 -23.06 -13.66
CA VAL A 260 25.18 -23.35 -13.50
C VAL A 260 24.36 -22.67 -14.61
N ALA A 261 23.47 -23.41 -15.26
CA ALA A 261 22.54 -22.86 -16.24
C ALA A 261 21.36 -22.16 -15.53
N ALA A 262 21.13 -20.88 -15.85
CA ALA A 262 20.07 -20.09 -15.24
C ALA A 262 19.44 -19.11 -16.25
N GLY A 263 18.12 -19.01 -16.25
CA GLY A 263 17.35 -18.27 -17.25
C GLY A 263 17.39 -18.88 -18.66
N PRO A 264 16.94 -18.14 -19.69
CA PRO A 264 16.59 -18.70 -21.00
C PRO A 264 17.75 -18.71 -22.02
N TYR A 265 18.98 -18.45 -21.58
CA TYR A 265 20.17 -18.41 -22.44
C TYR A 265 21.14 -19.54 -22.05
N PRO A 266 21.88 -20.14 -23.01
CA PRO A 266 22.87 -21.19 -22.70
C PRO A 266 24.13 -20.65 -22.00
N GLU A 267 24.38 -19.34 -22.04
CA GLU A 267 25.49 -18.69 -21.35
C GLU A 267 25.19 -18.47 -19.86
N ILE A 268 26.15 -18.86 -19.03
CA ILE A 268 26.10 -18.71 -17.57
C ILE A 268 26.18 -17.22 -17.20
N PRO A 269 25.30 -16.68 -16.33
CA PRO A 269 25.45 -15.35 -15.75
C PRO A 269 26.80 -15.15 -15.06
N GLU A 270 27.55 -14.12 -15.44
CA GLU A 270 28.81 -13.75 -14.75
C GLU A 270 28.55 -13.01 -13.43
N ASN A 271 27.46 -12.22 -13.38
CA ASN A 271 27.19 -11.26 -12.31
C ASN A 271 25.82 -11.48 -11.65
N ALA A 272 25.69 -11.10 -10.37
CA ALA A 272 24.42 -10.97 -9.66
C ALA A 272 24.41 -9.72 -8.77
N VAL A 273 23.22 -9.20 -8.48
CA VAL A 273 23.00 -8.09 -7.55
C VAL A 273 22.32 -8.62 -6.28
N LEU A 274 22.96 -8.38 -5.13
CA LEU A 274 22.40 -8.56 -3.80
C LEU A 274 21.64 -7.29 -3.41
N LEU A 275 20.39 -7.44 -2.97
CA LEU A 275 19.51 -6.35 -2.55
C LEU A 275 19.04 -6.60 -1.12
N PRO A 276 19.38 -5.76 -0.12
CA PRO A 276 18.84 -5.89 1.24
C PRO A 276 17.36 -5.52 1.26
N VAL A 277 16.53 -6.37 1.88
CA VAL A 277 15.09 -6.13 2.03
C VAL A 277 14.85 -5.40 3.35
N LEU A 278 14.60 -4.10 3.26
CA LEU A 278 14.43 -3.24 4.44
C LEU A 278 12.96 -3.19 4.87
N ILE A 279 12.71 -3.34 6.18
CA ILE A 279 11.39 -3.12 6.78
C ILE A 279 11.43 -1.79 7.54
N SER A 280 10.45 -0.92 7.29
CA SER A 280 10.35 0.38 7.97
C SER A 280 10.34 0.22 9.50
N GLY A 281 11.26 0.92 10.17
CA GLY A 281 11.43 0.89 11.63
C GLY A 281 12.31 -0.25 12.18
N GLN A 282 12.78 -1.20 11.36
CA GLN A 282 13.74 -2.22 11.77
C GLN A 282 15.19 -1.73 11.58
N PRO A 283 16.13 -2.04 12.49
CA PRO A 283 17.54 -1.65 12.36
C PRO A 283 18.36 -2.59 11.45
N LEU A 284 17.80 -3.75 11.10
CA LEU A 284 18.39 -4.77 10.24
C LEU A 284 17.42 -5.10 9.10
N PRO A 285 17.91 -5.55 7.93
CA PRO A 285 17.04 -6.05 6.87
C PRO A 285 16.31 -7.31 7.33
N TRP A 286 15.12 -7.56 6.77
CA TRP A 286 14.41 -8.84 6.91
C TRP A 286 15.19 -10.00 6.27
N GLY A 287 15.99 -9.69 5.25
CA GLY A 287 16.67 -10.66 4.42
C GLY A 287 17.28 -10.02 3.18
N PHE A 288 17.63 -10.84 2.20
CA PHE A 288 18.28 -10.41 0.96
C PHE A 288 17.60 -11.05 -0.26
N ILE A 289 17.52 -10.29 -1.35
CA ILE A 289 17.20 -10.81 -2.67
C ILE A 289 18.50 -10.94 -3.46
N VAL A 290 18.73 -12.10 -4.06
CA VAL A 290 19.81 -12.32 -5.03
C VAL A 290 19.19 -12.33 -6.42
N ALA A 291 19.52 -11.35 -7.26
CA ALA A 291 18.99 -11.24 -8.61
C ALA A 291 20.12 -11.40 -9.64
N GLY A 292 20.03 -12.41 -10.50
CA GLY A 292 21.01 -12.64 -11.57
C GLY A 292 21.01 -11.53 -12.62
N VAL A 293 22.17 -11.30 -13.24
CA VAL A 293 22.33 -10.40 -14.39
C VAL A 293 22.30 -11.18 -15.70
N SER A 294 21.63 -10.64 -16.71
CA SER A 294 21.48 -11.27 -18.02
C SER A 294 22.81 -11.38 -18.74
N ALA A 295 23.27 -12.59 -19.06
CA ALA A 295 24.48 -12.85 -19.85
C ALA A 295 24.43 -12.24 -21.28
N ARG A 296 23.29 -11.66 -21.67
CA ARG A 296 23.08 -10.90 -22.91
C ARG A 296 23.22 -9.39 -22.76
N ARG A 297 23.46 -8.82 -21.58
CA ARG A 297 23.62 -7.36 -21.42
C ARG A 297 24.56 -7.02 -20.27
N ALA A 298 25.58 -6.21 -20.58
CA ALA A 298 26.47 -5.63 -19.58
C ALA A 298 25.70 -4.88 -18.47
N LEU A 299 26.22 -4.94 -17.25
CA LEU A 299 25.62 -4.29 -16.08
C LEU A 299 25.89 -2.77 -16.09
N ASP A 300 25.09 -2.06 -16.89
CA ASP A 300 25.11 -0.60 -17.01
C ASP A 300 24.35 0.10 -15.87
N GLU A 301 24.56 1.42 -15.71
CA GLU A 301 23.89 2.25 -14.71
C GLU A 301 22.33 2.20 -14.84
N PRO A 302 21.72 2.29 -16.03
CA PRO A 302 20.29 2.01 -16.22
C PRO A 302 19.83 0.63 -15.74
N TYR A 303 20.67 -0.40 -15.80
CA TYR A 303 20.39 -1.75 -15.31
C TYR A 303 20.48 -1.82 -13.78
N LEU A 304 21.50 -1.19 -13.17
CA LEU A 304 21.60 -1.06 -11.70
C LEU A 304 20.39 -0.32 -11.12
N ASN A 305 19.97 0.78 -11.74
CA ASN A 305 18.77 1.54 -11.34
C ASN A 305 17.48 0.68 -11.41
N PHE A 306 17.40 -0.28 -12.33
CA PHE A 306 16.29 -1.25 -12.39
C PHE A 306 16.30 -2.22 -11.19
N TYR A 307 17.46 -2.73 -10.78
CA TYR A 307 17.58 -3.56 -9.57
C TYR A 307 17.28 -2.78 -8.28
N GLU A 308 17.68 -1.50 -8.19
CA GLU A 308 17.35 -0.64 -7.05
C GLU A 308 15.83 -0.41 -6.93
N LEU A 309 15.16 -0.07 -8.05
CA LEU A 309 13.70 0.06 -8.09
C LEU A 309 12.98 -1.25 -7.72
N LEU A 310 13.52 -2.40 -8.14
CA LEU A 310 13.01 -3.72 -7.74
C LEU A 310 13.15 -3.95 -6.22
N GLY A 311 14.34 -3.68 -5.65
CA GLY A 311 14.60 -3.81 -4.21
C GLY A 311 13.70 -2.90 -3.36
N ASN A 312 13.42 -1.68 -3.84
CA ASN A 312 12.48 -0.75 -3.22
C ASN A 312 11.03 -1.26 -3.28
N ALA A 313 10.60 -1.85 -4.40
CA ALA A 313 9.27 -2.46 -4.53
C ALA A 313 9.07 -3.63 -3.53
N PHE A 314 10.08 -4.50 -3.40
CA PHE A 314 10.05 -5.57 -2.40
C PHE A 314 10.07 -5.04 -0.96
N SER A 315 10.98 -4.13 -0.62
CA SER A 315 11.06 -3.54 0.73
C SER A 315 9.74 -2.87 1.16
N THR A 316 9.03 -2.25 0.21
CA THR A 316 7.69 -1.70 0.41
C THR A 316 6.65 -2.80 0.69
N ALA A 317 6.62 -3.86 -0.13
CA ALA A 317 5.69 -4.98 0.06
C ALA A 317 5.90 -5.73 1.39
N PHE A 318 7.16 -6.00 1.75
CA PHE A 318 7.53 -6.60 3.04
C PHE A 318 7.16 -5.70 4.23
N SER A 319 7.36 -4.38 4.12
CA SER A 319 6.91 -3.42 5.14
C SER A 319 5.39 -3.44 5.34
N ASN A 320 4.62 -3.49 4.25
CA ASN A 320 3.16 -3.54 4.30
C ASN A 320 2.64 -4.85 4.93
N VAL A 321 3.23 -5.99 4.57
CA VAL A 321 2.92 -7.29 5.19
C VAL A 321 3.24 -7.27 6.68
N HIS A 322 4.41 -6.76 7.09
CA HIS A 322 4.78 -6.70 8.50
C HIS A 322 3.85 -5.80 9.32
N ALA A 323 3.41 -4.66 8.76
CA ALA A 323 2.42 -3.80 9.38
C ALA A 323 1.06 -4.48 9.53
N TYR A 324 0.61 -5.24 8.51
CA TYR A 324 -0.64 -5.99 8.55
C TYR A 324 -0.62 -7.13 9.58
N GLU A 325 0.48 -7.90 9.63
CA GLU A 325 0.68 -8.96 10.64
C GLU A 325 0.72 -8.37 12.07
N GLN A 326 1.36 -7.23 12.28
CA GLN A 326 1.33 -6.53 13.58
C GLN A 326 -0.07 -6.01 13.96
N GLU A 327 -0.82 -5.42 13.01
CA GLU A 327 -2.17 -4.92 13.27
C GLU A 327 -3.14 -6.07 13.60
N GLN A 328 -3.05 -7.20 12.89
CA GLN A 328 -3.82 -8.40 13.21
C GLN A 328 -3.45 -8.96 14.59
N GLN A 329 -2.16 -9.13 14.91
CA GLN A 329 -1.72 -9.61 16.23
C GLN A 329 -2.19 -8.68 17.37
N ARG A 330 -2.17 -7.35 17.15
CA ARG A 330 -2.66 -6.38 18.12
C ARG A 330 -4.18 -6.47 18.30
N ALA A 331 -4.95 -6.65 17.23
CA ALA A 331 -6.39 -6.84 17.28
C ALA A 331 -6.78 -8.15 17.99
N GLU A 332 -6.09 -9.25 17.70
CA GLU A 332 -6.28 -10.54 18.37
C GLU A 332 -5.91 -10.47 19.86
N ALA A 333 -4.81 -9.77 20.21
CA ALA A 333 -4.42 -9.54 21.61
C ALA A 333 -5.46 -8.69 22.36
N LEU A 334 -5.99 -7.62 21.76
CA LEU A 334 -7.06 -6.81 22.33
C LEU A 334 -8.34 -7.64 22.56
N ALA A 335 -8.76 -8.44 21.59
CA ALA A 335 -9.92 -9.32 21.72
C ALA A 335 -9.71 -10.42 22.78
N ALA A 336 -8.50 -10.96 22.91
CA ALA A 336 -8.14 -11.90 23.97
C ALA A 336 -8.17 -11.25 25.36
N ILE A 337 -7.70 -10.00 25.48
CA ILE A 337 -7.73 -9.22 26.72
C ILE A 337 -9.18 -8.90 27.15
N ASP A 338 -10.07 -8.44 26.27
CA ASP A 338 -11.48 -8.20 26.63
C ASP A 338 -12.20 -9.50 27.06
N LYS A 339 -11.97 -10.58 26.31
CA LYS A 339 -12.52 -11.90 26.63
C LYS A 339 -12.04 -12.38 28.01
N ALA A 340 -10.77 -12.13 28.36
CA ALA A 340 -10.22 -12.43 29.67
C ALA A 340 -10.78 -11.51 30.78
N LYS A 341 -10.88 -10.20 30.53
CA LYS A 341 -11.49 -9.19 31.42
C LYS A 341 -12.92 -9.57 31.80
N THR A 342 -13.75 -9.92 30.82
CA THR A 342 -15.15 -10.31 31.08
C THR A 342 -15.25 -11.66 31.80
N ALA A 343 -14.40 -12.64 31.44
CA ALA A 343 -14.37 -13.93 32.13
C ALA A 343 -13.93 -13.79 33.61
N PHE A 344 -12.97 -12.90 33.88
CA PHE A 344 -12.51 -12.55 35.23
C PHE A 344 -13.66 -12.00 36.09
N PHE A 345 -14.37 -10.95 35.65
CA PHE A 345 -15.46 -10.37 36.44
C PHE A 345 -16.65 -11.34 36.66
N SER A 346 -16.97 -12.18 35.67
CA SER A 346 -17.97 -13.24 35.82
C SER A 346 -17.58 -14.24 36.93
N ASN A 347 -16.31 -14.66 36.98
CA ASN A 347 -15.80 -15.61 37.96
C ASN A 347 -15.66 -15.00 39.37
N VAL A 348 -15.11 -13.78 39.48
CA VAL A 348 -15.03 -13.00 40.74
C VAL A 348 -16.41 -12.96 41.42
N SER A 349 -17.43 -12.60 40.65
CA SER A 349 -18.78 -12.37 41.17
C SER A 349 -19.49 -13.66 41.56
N HIS A 350 -19.20 -14.78 40.87
CA HIS A 350 -19.67 -16.11 41.29
C HIS A 350 -19.05 -16.51 42.65
N GLU A 351 -17.74 -16.36 42.80
CA GLU A 351 -17.02 -16.69 44.05
C GLU A 351 -17.33 -15.75 45.21
N PHE A 352 -17.86 -14.54 44.97
CA PHE A 352 -18.43 -13.70 46.02
C PHE A 352 -19.89 -14.05 46.34
N ARG A 353 -20.73 -14.38 45.34
CA ARG A 353 -22.13 -14.75 45.55
C ARG A 353 -22.28 -16.04 46.37
N THR A 354 -21.50 -17.09 46.04
CA THR A 354 -21.58 -18.41 46.70
C THR A 354 -21.44 -18.35 48.23
N PRO A 355 -20.35 -17.80 48.82
CA PRO A 355 -20.23 -17.71 50.29
C PRO A 355 -21.27 -16.76 50.90
N LEU A 356 -21.79 -15.78 50.15
CA LEU A 356 -22.83 -14.90 50.67
C LEU A 356 -24.19 -15.61 50.81
N THR A 357 -24.63 -16.35 49.79
CA THR A 357 -25.85 -17.17 49.88
C THR A 357 -25.76 -18.18 51.03
N LEU A 358 -24.57 -18.75 51.26
CA LEU A 358 -24.28 -19.65 52.39
C LEU A 358 -24.21 -18.96 53.77
N MET A 359 -24.10 -17.62 53.83
CA MET A 359 -24.29 -16.84 55.06
C MET A 359 -25.76 -16.45 55.28
N MET A 360 -26.47 -16.08 54.21
CA MET A 360 -27.81 -15.52 54.29
C MET A 360 -28.87 -16.54 54.72
N GLY A 361 -28.89 -17.74 54.14
CA GLY A 361 -29.87 -18.79 54.51
C GLY A 361 -29.87 -19.12 56.02
N PRO A 362 -28.70 -19.49 56.60
CA PRO A 362 -28.54 -19.64 58.05
C PRO A 362 -29.02 -18.46 58.89
N LEU A 363 -28.78 -17.23 58.43
CA LEU A 363 -29.13 -16.01 59.14
C LEU A 363 -30.64 -15.71 59.07
N GLU A 364 -31.27 -15.99 57.94
CA GLU A 364 -32.72 -15.88 57.76
C GLU A 364 -33.48 -16.93 58.58
N GLU A 365 -33.02 -18.18 58.59
CA GLU A 365 -33.54 -19.24 59.49
C GLU A 365 -33.43 -18.83 60.96
N LEU A 366 -32.27 -18.30 61.36
CA LEU A 366 -31.97 -17.94 62.74
C LEU A 366 -32.72 -16.67 63.20
N LEU A 367 -32.95 -15.69 62.33
CA LEU A 367 -33.82 -14.53 62.61
C LEU A 367 -35.30 -14.90 62.74
N GLN A 368 -35.73 -16.02 62.16
CA GLN A 368 -37.12 -16.51 62.23
C GLN A 368 -37.39 -17.38 63.48
N GLN A 369 -36.36 -17.85 64.21
CA GLN A 369 -36.58 -18.73 65.37
C GLN A 369 -37.23 -17.99 66.57
N PRO A 370 -38.33 -18.50 67.15
CA PRO A 370 -39.00 -17.89 68.31
C PRO A 370 -38.09 -17.66 69.53
N LEU A 371 -37.12 -18.56 69.74
CA LEU A 371 -36.13 -18.50 70.83
C LEU A 371 -35.24 -17.24 70.85
N LEU A 372 -35.24 -16.45 69.77
CA LEU A 372 -34.42 -15.24 69.63
C LEU A 372 -35.24 -13.94 69.69
N GLN A 373 -36.56 -14.01 69.85
CA GLN A 373 -37.40 -12.80 69.91
C GLN A 373 -37.19 -11.97 71.19
N ASP A 374 -36.83 -12.61 72.30
CA ASP A 374 -36.64 -12.00 73.63
C ASP A 374 -35.18 -11.59 73.92
N ASN A 375 -34.25 -11.76 72.98
CA ASN A 375 -32.83 -11.87 73.30
C ASN A 375 -31.94 -10.72 72.78
N ARG A 376 -30.97 -10.33 73.61
CA ARG A 376 -30.02 -9.20 73.39
C ARG A 376 -29.18 -9.30 72.12
N TYR A 377 -29.17 -10.45 71.46
CA TYR A 377 -28.38 -10.74 70.26
C TYR A 377 -29.07 -10.30 68.96
N LYS A 378 -30.40 -10.09 68.99
CA LYS A 378 -31.19 -9.74 67.80
C LYS A 378 -30.64 -8.52 67.06
N THR A 379 -30.29 -7.45 67.77
CA THR A 379 -29.68 -6.24 67.20
C THR A 379 -28.39 -6.50 66.42
N ASN A 380 -27.55 -7.42 66.89
CA ASN A 380 -26.30 -7.79 66.20
C ASN A 380 -26.57 -8.67 64.97
N LEU A 381 -27.60 -9.52 65.03
CA LEU A 381 -28.04 -10.35 63.91
C LEU A 381 -28.70 -9.50 62.80
N ASP A 382 -29.58 -8.56 63.17
CA ASP A 382 -30.18 -7.57 62.26
C ASP A 382 -29.12 -6.63 61.65
N ALA A 383 -28.05 -6.31 62.38
CA ALA A 383 -26.89 -5.60 61.83
C ALA A 383 -26.10 -6.48 60.84
N THR A 384 -25.88 -7.75 61.17
CA THR A 384 -25.17 -8.71 60.30
C THR A 384 -25.94 -8.96 58.99
N TYR A 385 -27.27 -9.09 59.06
CA TYR A 385 -28.14 -9.34 57.92
C TYR A 385 -28.18 -8.18 56.93
N ARG A 386 -28.26 -6.94 57.43
CA ARG A 386 -28.16 -5.73 56.59
C ARG A 386 -26.80 -5.58 55.93
N ASN A 387 -25.70 -5.93 56.62
CA ASN A 387 -24.37 -5.93 56.00
C ASN A 387 -24.23 -7.01 54.92
N ALA A 388 -24.83 -8.19 55.10
CA ALA A 388 -24.84 -9.24 54.08
C ALA A 388 -25.62 -8.81 52.82
N HIS A 389 -26.85 -8.27 52.97
CA HIS A 389 -27.64 -7.74 51.85
C HIS A 389 -26.94 -6.59 51.11
N ARG A 390 -26.29 -5.65 51.83
CA ARG A 390 -25.48 -4.59 51.21
C ARG A 390 -24.34 -5.17 50.36
N LEU A 391 -23.68 -6.23 50.84
CA LEU A 391 -22.61 -6.91 50.10
C LEU A 391 -23.17 -7.64 48.85
N LEU A 392 -24.38 -8.24 48.92
CA LEU A 392 -25.06 -8.79 47.73
C LEU A 392 -25.29 -7.70 46.66
N LYS A 393 -25.80 -6.53 47.06
CA LYS A 393 -26.07 -5.45 46.13
C LYS A 393 -24.79 -4.90 45.49
N LEU A 394 -23.71 -4.73 46.26
CA LEU A 394 -22.40 -4.36 45.72
C LEU A 394 -21.93 -5.34 44.64
N VAL A 395 -21.99 -6.65 44.89
CA VAL A 395 -21.58 -7.69 43.93
C VAL A 395 -22.48 -7.75 42.68
N ASN A 396 -23.79 -7.52 42.83
CA ASN A 396 -24.70 -7.49 41.67
C ASN A 396 -24.56 -6.21 40.84
N ASN A 397 -24.35 -5.04 41.45
CA ASN A 397 -24.07 -3.80 40.73
C ASN A 397 -22.76 -3.90 39.92
N LEU A 398 -21.75 -4.58 40.48
CA LEU A 398 -20.47 -4.85 39.84
C LEU A 398 -20.62 -5.75 38.59
N LEU A 399 -21.54 -6.73 38.64
CA LEU A 399 -21.90 -7.57 37.49
C LEU A 399 -22.64 -6.80 36.38
N ASP A 400 -23.62 -5.98 36.74
CA ASP A 400 -24.40 -5.21 35.75
C ASP A 400 -23.49 -4.23 35.00
N PHE A 401 -22.53 -3.57 35.70
CA PHE A 401 -21.48 -2.77 35.05
C PHE A 401 -20.66 -3.60 34.04
N SER A 402 -20.14 -4.76 34.43
CA SER A 402 -19.33 -5.63 33.55
C SER A 402 -20.10 -6.17 32.33
N ARG A 403 -21.44 -6.13 32.35
CA ARG A 403 -22.30 -6.55 31.21
C ARG A 403 -22.56 -5.41 30.24
N VAL A 404 -22.68 -4.19 30.75
CA VAL A 404 -22.81 -2.96 29.93
C VAL A 404 -21.48 -2.64 29.25
N GLU A 405 -20.36 -2.66 29.98
CA GLU A 405 -19.04 -2.32 29.42
C GLU A 405 -18.60 -3.25 28.28
N ALA A 406 -18.99 -4.53 28.33
CA ALA A 406 -18.67 -5.52 27.30
C ALA A 406 -19.71 -5.62 26.16
N ASP A 407 -20.62 -4.64 26.06
CA ASP A 407 -21.74 -4.54 25.09
C ASP A 407 -22.65 -5.79 25.03
N ARG A 408 -22.85 -6.44 26.18
CA ARG A 408 -23.65 -7.69 26.29
C ARG A 408 -25.05 -7.46 26.85
N LEU A 409 -25.36 -6.24 27.29
CA LEU A 409 -26.68 -5.84 27.77
C LEU A 409 -27.60 -5.49 26.59
N LYS A 410 -28.08 -6.50 25.88
CA LYS A 410 -29.07 -6.29 24.79
C LYS A 410 -30.42 -5.87 25.37
N ALA A 411 -30.78 -4.61 25.13
CA ALA A 411 -32.12 -4.07 25.32
C ALA A 411 -33.13 -4.70 24.32
N ALA A 412 -34.43 -4.51 24.56
CA ALA A 412 -35.53 -4.87 23.64
C ALA A 412 -36.44 -3.64 23.36
N TYR A 413 -37.23 -3.59 22.25
CA TYR A 413 -37.88 -2.35 21.73
C TYR A 413 -39.30 -2.38 20.97
N GLN A 414 -40.64 -2.41 21.31
CA GLN A 414 -41.85 -2.44 22.28
C GLN A 414 -42.61 -1.18 22.90
N PRO A 415 -43.63 -0.52 22.31
CA PRO A 415 -44.17 0.79 22.77
C PRO A 415 -44.68 0.91 24.22
N VAL A 416 -44.52 2.07 24.90
CA VAL A 416 -45.19 2.36 26.20
C VAL A 416 -45.57 3.82 26.48
N ASP A 417 -46.66 3.99 27.24
CA ASP A 417 -47.07 5.24 27.90
C ASP A 417 -46.10 5.59 29.04
N LEU A 418 -45.10 6.42 28.72
CA LEU A 418 -44.03 6.77 29.65
C LEU A 418 -44.51 7.63 30.83
N ALA A 419 -45.55 8.44 30.64
CA ALA A 419 -46.12 9.27 31.71
C ALA A 419 -46.87 8.42 32.73
N ARG A 420 -47.73 7.50 32.29
CA ARG A 420 -48.40 6.55 33.18
C ARG A 420 -47.38 5.70 33.91
N LEU A 421 -46.44 5.11 33.17
CA LEU A 421 -45.38 4.29 33.77
C LEU A 421 -44.67 5.08 34.86
N THR A 422 -44.05 6.22 34.51
CA THR A 422 -43.22 7.01 35.43
C THR A 422 -44.02 7.49 36.65
N THR A 423 -45.34 7.70 36.50
CA THR A 423 -46.25 7.99 37.61
C THR A 423 -46.43 6.79 38.54
N ASP A 424 -46.66 5.58 38.00
CA ASP A 424 -46.77 4.35 38.80
C ASP A 424 -45.48 4.09 39.62
N LEU A 425 -44.30 4.48 39.10
CA LEU A 425 -43.01 4.36 39.80
C LEU A 425 -42.89 5.39 40.92
N ALA A 426 -43.10 6.67 40.61
CA ALA A 426 -42.96 7.73 41.59
C ALA A 426 -43.99 7.55 42.74
N SER A 427 -45.23 7.22 42.40
CA SER A 427 -46.31 6.98 43.38
C SER A 427 -46.02 5.84 44.35
N SER A 428 -45.16 4.89 43.96
CA SER A 428 -44.76 3.80 44.86
C SER A 428 -43.87 4.28 46.04
N PHE A 429 -43.10 5.36 45.84
CA PHE A 429 -42.34 6.04 46.89
C PHE A 429 -43.20 6.98 47.78
N GLN A 430 -44.42 7.33 47.36
CA GLN A 430 -45.30 8.32 48.01
C GLN A 430 -45.46 8.04 49.51
N SER A 431 -45.90 6.82 49.87
CA SER A 431 -46.13 6.36 51.25
C SER A 431 -44.89 6.47 52.17
N ILE A 432 -43.72 6.66 51.58
CA ILE A 432 -42.43 6.45 52.22
C ILE A 432 -41.69 7.79 52.39
N ILE A 433 -41.76 8.63 51.35
CA ILE A 433 -41.35 10.05 51.38
C ILE A 433 -42.23 10.82 52.38
N GLU A 434 -43.54 10.58 52.39
CA GLU A 434 -44.46 11.17 53.37
C GLU A 434 -44.15 10.70 54.81
N LYS A 435 -43.84 9.41 54.99
CA LYS A 435 -43.41 8.83 56.28
C LYS A 435 -42.06 9.40 56.77
N ALA A 436 -41.23 9.95 55.87
CA ALA A 436 -40.02 10.69 56.20
C ALA A 436 -40.26 12.17 56.54
N GLY A 437 -41.51 12.66 56.49
CA GLY A 437 -41.86 14.06 56.72
C GLY A 437 -41.54 14.98 55.53
N MET A 438 -41.57 14.45 54.31
CA MET A 438 -41.32 15.18 53.06
C MET A 438 -42.49 15.05 52.10
N GLN A 439 -42.54 15.89 51.07
CA GLN A 439 -43.59 15.83 50.04
C GLN A 439 -43.04 15.27 48.72
N LEU A 440 -43.76 14.33 48.11
CA LEU A 440 -43.54 13.92 46.72
C LEU A 440 -44.56 14.63 45.82
N LEU A 441 -44.08 15.26 44.74
CA LEU A 441 -44.87 15.96 43.74
C LEU A 441 -44.67 15.31 42.37
N VAL A 442 -45.68 14.61 41.85
CA VAL A 442 -45.61 13.93 40.55
C VAL A 442 -46.45 14.68 39.51
N SER A 443 -45.87 15.00 38.35
CA SER A 443 -46.56 15.65 37.25
C SER A 443 -46.02 15.17 35.90
N CYS A 444 -46.60 14.09 35.38
CA CYS A 444 -46.16 13.45 34.14
C CYS A 444 -47.22 13.60 33.05
N THR A 445 -46.83 14.13 31.89
CA THR A 445 -47.70 14.31 30.72
C THR A 445 -46.94 14.04 29.42
N THR A 446 -47.37 13.02 28.68
CA THR A 446 -46.92 12.69 27.31
C THR A 446 -48.14 12.28 26.48
N THR A 447 -48.28 12.84 25.29
CA THR A 447 -49.41 12.60 24.38
C THR A 447 -49.19 11.44 23.40
N GLN A 448 -47.96 10.96 23.29
CA GLN A 448 -47.54 9.86 22.43
C GLN A 448 -46.70 8.84 23.22
N PRO A 449 -46.71 7.55 22.84
CA PRO A 449 -45.85 6.54 23.44
C PRO A 449 -44.37 6.92 23.29
N VAL A 450 -43.55 6.37 24.18
CA VAL A 450 -42.10 6.51 24.17
C VAL A 450 -41.47 5.13 24.15
N TYR A 451 -40.19 5.20 23.85
CA TYR A 451 -39.33 4.11 23.51
C TYR A 451 -38.05 4.27 24.37
N VAL A 452 -37.75 3.19 25.09
CA VAL A 452 -36.80 3.04 26.19
C VAL A 452 -36.38 1.54 26.24
N ASP A 453 -36.21 0.88 27.40
CA ASP A 453 -36.15 -0.59 27.52
C ASP A 453 -36.92 -0.99 28.79
N ILE A 454 -37.29 -2.27 28.93
CA ILE A 454 -38.07 -2.75 30.06
C ILE A 454 -37.21 -2.64 31.33
N GLU A 455 -36.25 -3.51 31.56
CA GLU A 455 -35.58 -3.52 32.87
C GLU A 455 -34.66 -2.30 33.08
N ILE A 456 -34.37 -1.52 32.03
CA ILE A 456 -33.53 -0.32 32.12
C ILE A 456 -34.26 0.96 32.56
N TRP A 457 -35.45 1.31 32.06
CA TRP A 457 -35.98 2.67 32.31
C TRP A 457 -36.40 2.91 33.76
N GLU A 458 -37.04 1.95 34.42
CA GLU A 458 -37.29 2.09 35.86
C GLU A 458 -35.93 2.07 36.63
N LYS A 459 -34.92 1.30 36.20
CA LYS A 459 -33.55 1.35 36.78
C LYS A 459 -32.98 2.77 36.73
N ILE A 460 -33.26 3.52 35.68
CA ILE A 460 -32.95 4.95 35.57
C ILE A 460 -33.76 5.75 36.62
N VAL A 461 -35.11 5.69 36.56
CA VAL A 461 -36.00 6.53 37.39
C VAL A 461 -35.79 6.30 38.89
N LEU A 462 -35.66 5.05 39.32
CA LEU A 462 -35.60 4.71 40.74
C LEU A 462 -34.19 4.80 41.34
N ASN A 463 -33.11 4.73 40.55
CA ASN A 463 -31.79 5.21 41.01
C ASN A 463 -31.86 6.72 41.33
N LEU A 464 -32.47 7.52 40.44
CA LEU A 464 -32.61 8.97 40.66
C LEU A 464 -33.51 9.28 41.86
N LEU A 465 -34.67 8.64 41.99
CA LEU A 465 -35.56 8.83 43.15
C LEU A 465 -34.93 8.37 44.47
N SER A 466 -34.15 7.28 44.46
CA SER A 466 -33.42 6.83 45.65
C SER A 466 -32.36 7.84 46.09
N ASN A 467 -31.62 8.42 45.14
CA ASN A 467 -30.63 9.47 45.42
C ASN A 467 -31.30 10.75 45.94
N ALA A 468 -32.33 11.26 45.23
CA ALA A 468 -33.12 12.41 45.66
C ALA A 468 -33.67 12.22 47.08
N PHE A 469 -34.16 11.02 47.40
CA PHE A 469 -34.61 10.68 48.75
C PHE A 469 -33.48 10.68 49.78
N LYS A 470 -32.35 10.04 49.46
CA LYS A 470 -31.19 9.88 50.36
C LYS A 470 -30.53 11.20 50.75
N PHE A 471 -30.49 12.17 49.83
CA PHE A 471 -29.84 13.46 50.04
C PHE A 471 -30.80 14.59 50.46
N THR A 472 -32.12 14.36 50.42
CA THR A 472 -33.12 15.27 51.00
C THR A 472 -33.49 14.84 52.42
N LEU A 473 -33.17 15.69 53.41
CA LEU A 473 -33.51 15.44 54.82
C LEU A 473 -34.90 15.98 55.21
N LYS A 474 -35.29 17.13 54.64
CA LYS A 474 -36.58 17.82 54.80
C LYS A 474 -36.88 18.59 53.52
N GLY A 475 -38.16 18.82 53.22
CA GLY A 475 -38.60 19.55 52.03
C GLY A 475 -39.38 18.67 51.07
N SER A 476 -39.08 18.75 49.78
CA SER A 476 -39.81 18.03 48.74
C SER A 476 -38.92 17.42 47.66
N ILE A 477 -39.48 16.44 46.97
CA ILE A 477 -38.94 15.83 45.75
C ILE A 477 -40.04 15.96 44.70
N SER A 478 -39.69 16.36 43.48
CA SER A 478 -40.64 16.44 42.37
C SER A 478 -40.16 15.66 41.15
N VAL A 479 -41.05 14.85 40.58
CA VAL A 479 -40.84 14.10 39.34
C VAL A 479 -41.75 14.71 38.28
N GLN A 480 -41.15 15.25 37.23
CA GLN A 480 -41.89 15.88 36.14
C GLN A 480 -41.46 15.30 34.80
N LEU A 481 -42.36 14.58 34.13
CA LEU A 481 -42.16 14.15 32.75
C LEU A 481 -42.94 15.08 31.83
N ARG A 482 -42.24 15.77 30.94
CA ARG A 482 -42.82 16.71 29.96
C ARG A 482 -42.45 16.28 28.56
N GLU A 483 -43.37 16.47 27.62
CA GLU A 483 -43.05 16.41 26.20
C GLU A 483 -42.47 17.74 25.69
N THR A 484 -41.55 17.63 24.73
CA THR A 484 -41.16 18.70 23.82
C THR A 484 -41.54 18.29 22.40
N ALA A 485 -41.30 19.15 21.39
CA ALA A 485 -41.63 18.83 20.00
C ALA A 485 -40.91 17.58 19.43
N THR A 486 -39.81 17.12 20.05
CA THR A 486 -38.98 16.02 19.55
C THR A 486 -38.48 15.04 20.61
N HIS A 487 -38.58 15.37 21.91
CA HIS A 487 -38.06 14.54 23.00
C HIS A 487 -39.01 14.49 24.21
N ALA A 488 -39.05 13.35 24.90
CA ALA A 488 -39.58 13.25 26.26
C ALA A 488 -38.49 13.67 27.25
N VAL A 489 -38.84 14.54 28.20
CA VAL A 489 -37.90 15.13 29.18
C VAL A 489 -38.36 14.82 30.59
N LEU A 490 -37.55 14.06 31.32
CA LEU A 490 -37.75 13.74 32.74
C LEU A 490 -36.87 14.65 33.59
N HIS A 491 -37.50 15.46 34.44
CA HIS A 491 -36.83 16.15 35.54
C HIS A 491 -37.10 15.41 36.86
N VAL A 492 -36.03 15.10 37.60
CA VAL A 492 -36.10 14.69 39.02
C VAL A 492 -35.40 15.76 39.84
N THR A 493 -36.20 16.56 40.56
CA THR A 493 -35.72 17.67 41.39
C THR A 493 -35.88 17.33 42.87
N ASP A 494 -34.87 17.63 43.66
CA ASP A 494 -34.85 17.48 45.11
C ASP A 494 -34.46 18.81 45.80
N THR A 495 -35.00 19.06 47.00
CA THR A 495 -34.60 20.20 47.83
C THR A 495 -33.58 19.78 48.91
N GLY A 496 -32.65 18.89 48.54
CA GLY A 496 -31.64 18.34 49.44
C GLY A 496 -30.43 19.24 49.64
N VAL A 497 -29.31 18.64 50.05
CA VAL A 497 -28.05 19.39 50.33
C VAL A 497 -27.40 20.01 49.10
N GLY A 498 -27.84 19.66 47.88
CA GLY A 498 -27.20 20.08 46.64
C GLY A 498 -25.82 19.46 46.43
N ILE A 499 -25.16 19.87 45.36
CA ILE A 499 -23.83 19.42 44.93
C ILE A 499 -22.95 20.67 44.73
N PRO A 500 -21.74 20.73 45.29
CA PRO A 500 -20.81 21.84 45.07
C PRO A 500 -20.39 21.95 43.59
N GLU A 501 -20.24 23.17 43.07
CA GLU A 501 -19.97 23.42 41.65
C GLU A 501 -18.73 22.68 41.11
N LYS A 502 -17.67 22.58 41.93
CA LYS A 502 -16.43 21.86 41.62
C LYS A 502 -16.60 20.35 41.41
N GLU A 503 -17.68 19.76 41.94
CA GLU A 503 -17.96 18.32 41.85
C GLU A 503 -18.79 17.98 40.60
N LEU A 504 -19.55 18.94 40.06
CA LEU A 504 -20.52 18.72 38.97
C LEU A 504 -19.94 18.01 37.73
N PRO A 505 -18.73 18.32 37.23
CA PRO A 505 -18.14 17.61 36.09
C PRO A 505 -17.95 16.11 36.37
N HIS A 506 -17.67 15.77 37.62
CA HIS A 506 -17.29 14.44 38.07
C HIS A 506 -18.48 13.60 38.59
N MET A 507 -19.72 14.11 38.55
CA MET A 507 -20.91 13.41 39.08
C MET A 507 -21.36 12.18 38.26
N PHE A 508 -20.88 12.03 37.03
CA PHE A 508 -21.09 10.84 36.21
C PHE A 508 -19.83 9.96 36.09
N GLU A 509 -18.72 10.35 36.72
CA GLU A 509 -17.51 9.54 36.76
C GLU A 509 -17.68 8.31 37.67
N ARG A 510 -17.05 7.21 37.25
CA ARG A 510 -17.16 5.91 37.92
C ARG A 510 -16.56 5.99 39.32
N PHE A 511 -17.29 5.55 40.34
CA PHE A 511 -16.87 5.54 41.75
C PHE A 511 -16.65 6.92 42.41
N HIS A 512 -16.86 8.03 41.68
CA HIS A 512 -16.66 9.37 42.24
C HIS A 512 -17.69 9.68 43.34
N ARG A 513 -17.27 10.42 44.38
CA ARG A 513 -18.07 10.69 45.58
C ARG A 513 -17.73 12.05 46.20
N VAL A 514 -18.74 12.90 46.39
CA VAL A 514 -18.61 14.15 47.13
C VAL A 514 -18.26 13.88 48.60
N GLU A 515 -17.06 14.27 49.02
CA GLU A 515 -16.66 14.24 50.42
C GLU A 515 -17.50 15.21 51.28
N ASN A 516 -17.79 14.81 52.53
CA ASN A 516 -18.52 15.61 53.53
C ASN A 516 -20.00 15.98 53.22
N SER A 517 -20.64 15.34 52.23
CA SER A 517 -22.07 15.53 51.96
C SER A 517 -22.98 15.09 53.13
N ILE A 518 -23.84 15.99 53.63
CA ILE A 518 -24.70 15.77 54.81
C ILE A 518 -26.00 15.03 54.43
N GLY A 519 -25.86 13.81 53.90
CA GLY A 519 -26.99 12.92 53.53
C GLY A 519 -27.51 12.05 54.70
N ARG A 520 -28.58 11.27 54.44
CA ARG A 520 -29.17 10.33 55.42
C ARG A 520 -28.19 9.24 55.89
N THR A 521 -27.20 8.88 55.08
CA THR A 521 -26.10 7.95 55.43
C THR A 521 -24.80 8.32 54.68
N HIS A 522 -23.64 7.96 55.25
CA HIS A 522 -22.31 8.16 54.63
C HIS A 522 -21.91 7.08 53.60
N GLU A 523 -22.82 6.17 53.22
CA GLU A 523 -22.47 4.92 52.52
C GLU A 523 -23.13 4.84 51.13
N GLY A 524 -22.34 4.61 50.09
CA GLY A 524 -22.80 4.42 48.70
C GLY A 524 -21.62 4.28 47.73
N SER A 525 -21.74 3.44 46.70
CA SER A 525 -20.59 2.95 45.92
C SER A 525 -20.10 3.84 44.77
N GLY A 526 -20.71 5.01 44.54
CA GLY A 526 -20.39 5.88 43.39
C GLY A 526 -20.74 5.31 42.00
N ILE A 527 -21.19 4.06 41.89
CA ILE A 527 -21.54 3.43 40.60
C ILE A 527 -22.86 4.00 40.04
N GLY A 528 -23.85 4.28 40.89
CA GLY A 528 -25.25 4.49 40.49
C GLY A 528 -25.47 5.53 39.39
N LEU A 529 -24.92 6.75 39.51
CA LEU A 529 -25.10 7.80 38.51
C LEU A 529 -24.33 7.51 37.20
N SER A 530 -23.14 6.89 37.28
CA SER A 530 -22.41 6.45 36.08
C SER A 530 -23.16 5.35 35.32
N LEU A 531 -23.80 4.42 36.02
CA LEU A 531 -24.67 3.40 35.42
C LEU A 531 -25.92 4.04 34.79
N VAL A 532 -26.59 4.97 35.48
CA VAL A 532 -27.73 5.72 34.90
C VAL A 532 -27.31 6.46 33.62
N SER A 533 -26.11 7.05 33.57
CA SER A 533 -25.60 7.73 32.38
C SER A 533 -25.46 6.78 31.18
N GLU A 534 -24.82 5.63 31.35
CA GLU A 534 -24.64 4.66 30.27
C GLU A 534 -25.97 4.00 29.86
N LEU A 535 -26.87 3.75 30.82
CA LEU A 535 -28.23 3.26 30.55
C LEU A 535 -29.09 4.29 29.80
N VAL A 536 -28.94 5.60 30.04
CA VAL A 536 -29.57 6.65 29.23
C VAL A 536 -28.96 6.71 27.83
N ARG A 537 -27.64 6.52 27.72
CA ARG A 537 -26.91 6.51 26.44
C ARG A 537 -27.31 5.34 25.53
N LEU A 538 -27.63 4.17 26.09
CA LEU A 538 -28.20 3.03 25.34
C LEU A 538 -29.53 3.39 24.65
N HIS A 539 -30.29 4.34 25.18
CA HIS A 539 -31.53 4.87 24.58
C HIS A 539 -31.29 6.06 23.63
N ALA A 540 -30.05 6.24 23.18
CA ALA A 540 -29.56 7.45 22.49
C ALA A 540 -29.94 8.77 23.20
N GLY A 541 -30.19 8.71 24.51
CA GLY A 541 -30.60 9.84 25.32
C GLY A 541 -29.43 10.64 25.87
N THR A 542 -29.75 11.73 26.56
CA THR A 542 -28.78 12.54 27.31
C THR A 542 -29.23 12.73 28.75
N ILE A 543 -28.27 12.72 29.68
CA ILE A 543 -28.48 13.12 31.08
C ILE A 543 -27.66 14.37 31.38
N SER A 544 -28.21 15.25 32.20
CA SER A 544 -27.53 16.43 32.73
C SER A 544 -27.95 16.68 34.18
N VAL A 545 -27.13 17.42 34.93
CA VAL A 545 -27.39 17.79 36.32
C VAL A 545 -27.21 19.29 36.49
N ALA A 546 -28.16 19.93 37.15
CA ALA A 546 -28.06 21.30 37.65
C ALA A 546 -28.28 21.25 39.16
N SER A 547 -27.35 21.80 39.94
CA SER A 547 -27.42 21.75 41.41
C SER A 547 -26.80 23.00 42.00
N LYS A 548 -27.17 23.32 43.24
CA LYS A 548 -26.54 24.35 44.04
C LYS A 548 -26.54 23.95 45.50
N GLU A 549 -25.36 24.00 46.11
CA GLU A 549 -25.12 23.62 47.49
C GLU A 549 -26.05 24.40 48.45
N GLY A 550 -26.78 23.68 49.30
CA GLY A 550 -27.78 24.21 50.22
C GLY A 550 -29.17 24.51 49.63
N GLU A 551 -29.37 24.43 48.30
CA GLU A 551 -30.66 24.72 47.65
C GLU A 551 -31.30 23.49 46.97
N GLY A 552 -30.50 22.52 46.53
CA GLY A 552 -30.98 21.24 45.99
C GLY A 552 -30.41 20.87 44.63
N THR A 553 -30.87 19.75 44.07
CA THR A 553 -30.41 19.20 42.77
C THR A 553 -31.56 18.95 41.81
N THR A 554 -31.32 19.10 40.52
CA THR A 554 -32.20 18.64 39.43
C THR A 554 -31.40 17.82 38.44
N PHE A 555 -31.75 16.53 38.32
CA PHE A 555 -31.33 15.69 37.20
C PHE A 555 -32.33 15.82 36.07
N THR A 556 -31.85 15.98 34.84
CA THR A 556 -32.66 16.09 33.63
C THR A 556 -32.22 15.04 32.62
N ILE A 557 -33.14 14.15 32.23
CA ILE A 557 -32.95 13.14 31.19
C ILE A 557 -33.82 13.49 29.99
N THR A 558 -33.24 13.40 28.79
CA THR A 558 -33.90 13.72 27.52
C THR A 558 -33.78 12.50 26.60
N LEU A 559 -34.92 11.95 26.18
CA LEU A 559 -35.01 10.81 25.24
C LEU A 559 -35.72 11.24 23.95
N PRO A 560 -35.26 10.84 22.75
CA PRO A 560 -35.95 11.19 21.51
C PRO A 560 -37.28 10.44 21.38
N PHE A 561 -38.30 11.08 20.80
CA PHE A 561 -39.50 10.37 20.37
C PHE A 561 -39.25 9.62 19.05
N GLY A 562 -40.07 8.60 18.77
CA GLY A 562 -39.93 7.79 17.56
C GLY A 562 -38.67 6.92 17.59
N LYS A 563 -38.33 6.34 16.44
CA LYS A 563 -37.68 5.01 16.43
C LYS A 563 -36.51 4.81 15.46
N SER A 564 -36.02 5.90 14.88
CA SER A 564 -34.86 5.93 13.99
C SER A 564 -33.52 5.97 14.73
N HIS A 565 -33.53 6.08 16.06
CA HIS A 565 -32.33 6.19 16.91
C HIS A 565 -31.94 4.88 17.62
N LEU A 566 -32.71 3.80 17.43
CA LEU A 566 -32.54 2.51 18.14
C LEU A 566 -32.12 1.37 17.18
N PRO A 567 -31.29 0.39 17.63
CA PRO A 567 -30.79 -0.71 16.78
C PRO A 567 -31.88 -1.67 16.27
N ALA A 568 -32.12 -1.65 14.94
CA ALA A 568 -33.22 -2.35 14.22
C ALA A 568 -33.55 -3.79 14.67
N GLU A 569 -32.55 -4.58 15.08
CA GLU A 569 -32.71 -5.99 15.47
C GLU A 569 -33.26 -6.19 16.88
N GLN A 570 -33.10 -5.20 17.77
CA GLN A 570 -33.51 -5.30 19.17
C GLN A 570 -35.02 -5.00 19.34
N ILE A 571 -35.79 -4.93 18.25
CA ILE A 571 -37.12 -4.34 18.16
C ILE A 571 -38.25 -5.37 18.17
N THR A 572 -39.40 -5.00 18.74
CA THR A 572 -40.52 -5.88 19.07
C THR A 572 -41.81 -5.06 19.13
N GLU A 573 -42.74 -5.15 18.18
CA GLU A 573 -43.98 -4.34 18.24
C GLU A 573 -45.04 -4.86 19.25
N THR A 574 -44.78 -5.96 19.97
CA THR A 574 -45.74 -6.64 20.85
C THR A 574 -45.32 -6.59 22.33
N GLY A 575 -46.19 -6.01 23.17
CA GLY A 575 -45.95 -5.86 24.60
C GLY A 575 -45.84 -7.18 25.37
N LYS A 576 -44.63 -7.60 25.74
CA LYS A 576 -44.43 -8.54 26.84
C LYS A 576 -44.79 -7.87 28.17
N LEU A 577 -45.78 -8.45 28.86
CA LEU A 577 -46.07 -8.17 30.26
C LEU A 577 -45.00 -8.84 31.14
N THR A 578 -43.87 -8.17 31.31
CA THR A 578 -42.82 -8.59 32.25
C THR A 578 -43.28 -8.35 33.69
N ASP A 579 -42.97 -9.29 34.59
CA ASP A 579 -43.47 -9.27 35.97
C ASP A 579 -42.70 -8.26 36.84
N THR A 580 -43.11 -6.99 36.72
CA THR A 580 -42.46 -5.82 37.35
C THR A 580 -42.29 -5.94 38.87
N THR A 581 -43.06 -6.84 39.49
CA THR A 581 -43.18 -7.07 40.92
C THR A 581 -41.90 -7.54 41.58
N ILE A 582 -41.11 -8.40 40.91
CA ILE A 582 -39.87 -8.95 41.49
C ILE A 582 -38.80 -7.89 41.56
N LEU A 583 -38.53 -7.22 40.44
CA LEU A 583 -37.53 -6.16 40.48
C LEU A 583 -38.00 -5.05 41.40
N LYS A 584 -39.31 -4.75 41.56
CA LYS A 584 -39.80 -3.84 42.62
C LYS A 584 -39.24 -4.09 44.04
N GLY A 585 -38.48 -5.17 44.26
CA GLY A 585 -37.50 -5.41 45.34
C GLY A 585 -36.09 -4.72 45.47
N ALA A 586 -35.32 -4.22 44.45
CA ALA A 586 -33.93 -3.55 44.49
C ALA A 586 -33.41 -1.98 44.16
N PHE A 587 -33.82 -0.68 43.75
CA PHE A 587 -34.79 0.53 43.32
C PHE A 587 -36.28 1.07 43.96
N LEU A 588 -37.51 0.42 44.12
CA LEU A 588 -38.54 0.13 45.28
C LEU A 588 -38.60 -1.01 46.53
N LYS A 589 -37.79 -2.09 46.87
CA LYS A 589 -37.30 -2.65 48.24
C LYS A 589 -35.80 -2.51 48.94
N GLU A 590 -34.86 -1.51 48.71
CA GLU A 590 -33.81 -0.63 49.45
C GLU A 590 -34.05 0.97 49.75
N ALA A 591 -34.97 1.83 49.14
CA ALA A 591 -35.98 2.96 49.51
C ALA A 591 -37.64 2.74 49.93
N TYR A 592 -38.46 2.36 51.05
CA TYR A 592 -38.76 1.78 52.53
C TYR A 592 -37.94 1.52 53.94
N SER A 593 -36.72 0.92 54.12
CA SER A 593 -35.66 0.92 55.22
C SER A 593 -34.25 1.69 55.05
N LEU A 594 -33.76 2.21 53.90
CA LEU A 594 -32.98 3.50 53.75
C LEU A 594 -33.72 4.76 54.28
N LEU A 595 -35.03 4.88 54.14
CA LEU A 595 -36.08 3.88 53.91
C LEU A 595 -36.19 3.24 52.44
N ASP A 596 -35.79 1.93 51.92
CA ASP A 596 -36.34 0.54 51.17
C ASP A 596 -36.99 0.19 49.58
N ASN A 597 -36.76 0.26 48.12
CA ASN A 597 -35.90 0.14 46.68
C ASN A 597 -35.80 -1.23 45.56
N ASP A 598 -36.41 -1.80 44.29
CA ASP A 598 -36.26 -1.97 42.61
C ASP A 598 -37.45 -1.77 41.51
N THR A 599 -37.47 -2.31 40.21
CA THR A 599 -37.71 -1.65 38.82
C THR A 599 -38.14 -2.40 37.44
N SER A 600 -38.90 -1.83 36.42
CA SER A 600 -39.06 -2.18 34.91
C SER A 600 -39.98 -1.29 33.88
N THR A 601 -40.03 -1.60 32.53
CA THR A 601 -40.81 -1.15 31.26
C THR A 601 -40.34 0.12 30.39
N ALA A 602 -40.36 0.39 29.02
CA ALA A 602 -40.55 -0.22 27.61
C ALA A 602 -40.15 0.76 26.35
N HIS A 603 -40.41 0.58 24.98
CA HIS A 603 -39.55 0.08 23.76
C HIS A 603 -38.76 0.90 22.51
N GLU A 604 -38.70 0.96 21.07
CA GLU A 604 -39.40 0.95 19.61
C GLU A 604 -38.43 0.81 18.23
N GLY A 605 -38.81 0.64 16.85
CA GLY A 605 -37.95 0.74 15.49
C GLY A 605 -38.39 0.76 13.88
N ASN A 606 -37.62 1.19 12.74
CA ASN A 606 -37.87 1.11 11.15
C ASN A 606 -36.86 1.67 9.92
N TYR A 607 -36.92 1.36 8.51
CA TYR A 607 -36.58 2.13 7.13
C TYR A 607 -35.98 1.53 5.67
N MET A 608 -35.79 2.25 4.46
CA MET A 608 -35.50 1.87 2.90
C MET A 608 -34.82 3.00 1.87
N PRO A 609 -34.61 3.12 0.43
CA PRO A 609 -34.52 2.42 -1.01
C PRO A 609 -33.52 2.95 -2.28
N GLU A 610 -33.69 2.68 -3.68
CA GLU A 610 -33.26 3.40 -5.07
C GLU A 610 -32.50 2.80 -6.45
N MET A 611 -32.31 3.48 -7.70
CA MET A 611 -31.94 2.95 -9.18
C MET A 611 -31.34 3.87 -10.46
N ALA A 612 -30.77 3.41 -11.70
CA ALA A 612 -30.24 4.18 -13.01
C ALA A 612 -29.88 3.51 -14.50
N HIS A 613 -29.45 4.18 -15.70
CA HIS A 613 -29.08 3.67 -17.19
C HIS A 613 -28.29 4.54 -18.39
N TRP A 614 -27.95 4.10 -19.72
CA TRP A 614 -27.11 4.77 -20.91
C TRP A 614 -27.09 4.30 -22.52
N GLU A 615 -26.36 4.90 -23.60
CA GLU A 615 -26.29 4.59 -25.18
C GLU A 615 -25.09 5.15 -26.23
N ILE A 616 -24.95 4.88 -27.63
CA ILE A 616 -23.85 5.25 -28.76
C ILE A 616 -24.23 5.25 -30.38
N SER A 617 -23.58 5.34 -31.65
CA SER A 617 -22.26 5.53 -32.56
C SER A 617 -22.50 5.61 -34.20
N ASP A 618 -21.76 5.73 -35.42
CA ASP A 618 -20.43 5.98 -36.26
C ASP A 618 -20.63 6.12 -37.92
N ASN A 619 -19.87 6.20 -39.14
CA ASN A 619 -18.48 6.22 -39.90
C ASN A 619 -18.40 6.65 -41.52
N ALA A 620 -17.25 6.81 -42.36
CA ALA A 620 -17.12 7.10 -43.93
C ALA A 620 -15.71 7.17 -44.83
N GLY A 621 -15.60 7.26 -46.25
CA GLY A 621 -14.35 7.59 -47.19
C GLY A 621 -14.23 7.39 -48.84
N ASN A 622 -13.24 7.96 -49.70
CA ASN A 622 -12.97 7.75 -51.25
C ASN A 622 -11.69 8.37 -52.13
N ALA A 623 -11.43 8.18 -53.51
CA ALA A 623 -10.21 8.65 -54.43
C ALA A 623 -10.16 8.64 -56.09
N GLU A 624 -9.12 9.16 -56.92
CA GLU A 624 -8.96 9.20 -58.51
C GLU A 624 -7.53 9.37 -59.36
N ARG A 625 -7.34 10.03 -60.60
CA ARG A 625 -6.38 9.70 -61.82
C ARG A 625 -5.45 10.77 -62.69
N ALA A 626 -5.09 10.62 -64.04
CA ALA A 626 -3.93 11.30 -64.88
C ALA A 626 -3.91 11.43 -66.54
N HIS A 627 -2.91 12.05 -67.32
CA HIS A 627 -2.99 12.57 -68.79
C HIS A 627 -1.71 13.02 -69.69
N VAL A 628 -1.74 13.15 -71.07
CA VAL A 628 -0.67 13.63 -72.06
C VAL A 628 -1.15 14.57 -73.24
N LEU A 629 -0.32 15.49 -73.79
CA LEU A 629 -0.61 16.42 -74.94
C LEU A 629 0.30 16.24 -76.19
N ILE A 630 -0.25 16.38 -77.42
CA ILE A 630 0.45 16.34 -78.73
C ILE A 630 0.27 17.65 -79.51
N VAL A 631 1.34 18.18 -80.12
CA VAL A 631 1.36 19.40 -80.93
C VAL A 631 2.08 19.13 -82.27
N ASP A 632 1.34 19.19 -83.38
CA ASP A 632 1.86 18.97 -84.74
C ASP A 632 0.92 19.70 -85.71
N ASP A 633 1.38 20.29 -86.81
CA ASP A 633 0.50 21.02 -87.74
C ASP A 633 -0.17 20.09 -88.77
N ASN A 634 0.43 18.92 -89.04
CA ASN A 634 -0.09 17.92 -89.95
C ASN A 634 -1.20 17.08 -89.29
N ALA A 635 -2.39 17.07 -89.91
CA ALA A 635 -3.57 16.39 -89.38
C ALA A 635 -3.43 14.85 -89.34
N ASP A 636 -2.78 14.26 -90.33
CA ASP A 636 -2.54 12.81 -90.39
C ASP A 636 -1.52 12.39 -89.33
N MET A 637 -0.47 13.21 -89.10
CA MET A 637 0.52 12.97 -88.06
C MET A 637 -0.08 13.06 -86.66
N ARG A 638 -0.93 14.06 -86.36
CA ARG A 638 -1.72 14.10 -85.11
C ARG A 638 -2.57 12.85 -84.94
N SER A 639 -3.29 12.43 -86.00
CA SER A 639 -4.18 11.26 -85.95
C SER A 639 -3.43 9.93 -85.80
N TYR A 640 -2.19 9.85 -86.30
CA TYR A 640 -1.28 8.72 -86.08
C TYR A 640 -0.75 8.68 -84.64
N LEU A 641 -0.26 9.82 -84.14
CA LEU A 641 0.29 9.94 -82.78
C LEU A 641 -0.76 9.68 -81.69
N SER A 642 -2.00 10.13 -81.87
CA SER A 642 -3.08 9.94 -80.88
C SER A 642 -3.43 8.46 -80.72
N ARG A 643 -3.73 7.77 -81.83
CA ARG A 643 -4.02 6.32 -81.87
C ARG A 643 -2.90 5.44 -81.31
N LEU A 644 -1.67 5.94 -81.30
CA LEU A 644 -0.47 5.27 -80.79
C LEU A 644 -0.34 5.39 -79.25
N LEU A 645 -0.93 6.43 -78.64
CA LEU A 645 -0.79 6.76 -77.21
C LEU A 645 -2.07 6.55 -76.37
N GLU A 646 -3.26 6.70 -76.97
CA GLU A 646 -4.58 6.57 -76.30
C GLU A 646 -4.77 5.28 -75.49
N ASN A 647 -4.16 4.17 -75.92
CA ASN A 647 -4.24 2.88 -75.21
C ASN A 647 -3.54 2.86 -73.84
N ASN A 648 -2.72 3.86 -73.51
CA ASN A 648 -1.97 3.93 -72.24
C ASN A 648 -2.10 5.26 -71.49
N PHE A 649 -2.62 6.30 -72.12
CA PHE A 649 -2.74 7.65 -71.57
C PHE A 649 -4.04 8.30 -72.03
N HIS A 650 -4.60 9.22 -71.23
CA HIS A 650 -5.52 10.20 -71.79
C HIS A 650 -4.72 11.14 -72.70
N VAL A 651 -5.23 11.51 -73.88
CA VAL A 651 -4.49 12.25 -74.92
C VAL A 651 -5.28 13.47 -75.40
N THR A 652 -4.62 14.61 -75.48
CA THR A 652 -5.11 15.85 -76.11
C THR A 652 -4.24 16.26 -77.32
N VAL A 653 -4.79 17.09 -78.22
CA VAL A 653 -4.14 17.48 -79.48
C VAL A 653 -4.28 18.97 -79.79
N ALA A 654 -3.19 19.59 -80.26
CA ALA A 654 -3.12 20.98 -80.70
C ALA A 654 -2.48 21.11 -82.09
N LYS A 655 -2.91 22.11 -82.87
CA LYS A 655 -2.51 22.31 -84.29
C LYS A 655 -1.30 23.23 -84.52
N ASN A 656 -0.80 23.88 -83.48
CA ASN A 656 0.43 24.69 -83.43
C ASN A 656 0.73 25.09 -81.97
N GLY A 657 1.86 25.76 -81.72
CA GLY A 657 2.25 26.16 -80.35
C GLY A 657 1.28 27.13 -79.65
N LEU A 658 0.56 28.00 -80.39
CA LEU A 658 -0.39 28.94 -79.77
C LEU A 658 -1.66 28.20 -79.30
N ASP A 659 -2.12 27.25 -80.10
CA ASP A 659 -3.22 26.33 -79.76
C ASP A 659 -2.89 25.46 -78.55
N ALA A 660 -1.62 25.04 -78.43
CA ALA A 660 -1.13 24.29 -77.27
C ALA A 660 -1.10 25.13 -75.98
N LEU A 661 -0.68 26.41 -76.06
CA LEU A 661 -0.70 27.32 -74.91
C LEU A 661 -2.11 27.56 -74.38
N GLN A 662 -3.10 27.74 -75.26
CA GLN A 662 -4.51 27.89 -74.85
C GLN A 662 -5.05 26.63 -74.15
N GLN A 663 -4.60 25.43 -74.56
CA GLN A 663 -4.96 24.19 -73.87
C GLN A 663 -4.26 24.07 -72.50
N LEU A 664 -3.01 24.50 -72.38
CA LEU A 664 -2.24 24.49 -71.13
C LEU A 664 -2.81 25.41 -70.03
N GLU A 665 -3.58 26.43 -70.39
CA GLU A 665 -4.34 27.26 -69.43
C GLU A 665 -5.50 26.49 -68.77
N HIS A 666 -6.07 25.50 -69.47
CA HIS A 666 -7.30 24.80 -69.06
C HIS A 666 -7.03 23.36 -68.55
N HIS A 667 -6.03 22.67 -69.11
CA HIS A 667 -5.69 21.29 -68.78
C HIS A 667 -4.17 21.13 -68.69
N LYS A 668 -3.67 20.56 -67.58
CA LYS A 668 -2.24 20.24 -67.43
C LYS A 668 -1.97 18.81 -67.91
N PRO A 669 -1.06 18.60 -68.89
CA PRO A 669 -0.58 17.28 -69.28
C PRO A 669 0.66 16.86 -68.46
N ASP A 670 0.84 15.55 -68.28
CA ASP A 670 2.07 14.97 -67.70
C ASP A 670 3.27 15.05 -68.67
N LEU A 671 3.03 15.27 -69.97
CA LEU A 671 4.06 15.36 -71.02
C LEU A 671 3.54 16.08 -72.28
N ILE A 672 4.42 16.80 -72.97
CA ILE A 672 4.16 17.46 -74.27
C ILE A 672 5.02 16.82 -75.37
N LEU A 673 4.40 16.43 -76.48
CA LEU A 673 5.07 16.12 -77.75
C LEU A 673 4.87 17.28 -78.72
N SER A 674 5.93 17.81 -79.35
CA SER A 674 5.83 18.93 -80.30
C SER A 674 6.67 18.69 -81.55
N ASP A 675 6.17 18.99 -82.76
CA ASP A 675 7.10 19.27 -83.87
C ASP A 675 7.90 20.57 -83.58
N ILE A 676 9.08 20.70 -84.18
CA ILE A 676 9.86 21.94 -84.15
C ILE A 676 9.32 22.96 -85.17
N MET A 677 8.91 22.53 -86.37
CA MET A 677 8.62 23.38 -87.52
C MET A 677 7.12 23.46 -87.82
N MET A 678 6.42 24.37 -87.13
CA MET A 678 4.98 24.61 -87.31
C MET A 678 4.68 26.09 -87.62
N PRO A 679 3.61 26.40 -88.39
CA PRO A 679 3.14 27.76 -88.64
C PRO A 679 2.50 28.39 -87.39
N VAL A 680 2.35 29.71 -87.40
CA VAL A 680 1.86 30.58 -86.29
C VAL A 680 2.81 30.60 -85.07
N MET A 681 3.14 29.45 -84.49
CA MET A 681 4.12 29.33 -83.41
C MET A 681 4.84 27.99 -83.53
N ASN A 682 6.18 28.08 -83.65
CA ASN A 682 7.08 26.93 -83.78
C ASN A 682 7.37 26.28 -82.42
N GLY A 683 8.00 25.09 -82.43
CA GLY A 683 8.25 24.31 -81.22
C GLY A 683 9.23 24.97 -80.23
N LYS A 684 10.25 25.70 -80.71
CA LYS A 684 11.21 26.41 -79.83
C LYS A 684 10.50 27.56 -79.07
N ALA A 685 9.68 28.34 -79.75
CA ALA A 685 8.89 29.42 -79.12
C ALA A 685 7.85 28.89 -78.12
N LEU A 686 7.24 27.72 -78.38
CA LEU A 686 6.39 27.02 -77.41
C LEU A 686 7.18 26.64 -76.15
N LEU A 687 8.36 26.03 -76.34
CA LEU A 687 9.24 25.58 -75.25
C LEU A 687 9.73 26.76 -74.37
N GLU A 688 10.20 27.85 -74.97
CA GLU A 688 10.53 29.10 -74.26
C GLU A 688 9.37 29.56 -73.38
N ARG A 689 8.14 29.55 -73.92
CA ARG A 689 6.96 29.99 -73.20
C ARG A 689 6.58 29.05 -72.05
N VAL A 690 6.71 27.72 -72.25
CA VAL A 690 6.53 26.71 -71.19
C VAL A 690 7.57 26.88 -70.08
N ARG A 691 8.85 27.05 -70.41
CA ARG A 691 9.91 27.24 -69.40
C ARG A 691 9.79 28.56 -68.64
N SER A 692 9.29 29.62 -69.29
CA SER A 692 9.08 30.94 -68.68
C SER A 692 7.93 31.03 -67.66
N ASN A 693 7.12 29.98 -67.50
CA ASN A 693 5.97 29.96 -66.60
C ASN A 693 6.19 28.94 -65.45
N PRO A 694 6.26 29.37 -64.17
CA PRO A 694 6.46 28.46 -63.03
C PRO A 694 5.45 27.30 -62.95
N ALA A 695 4.22 27.49 -63.45
CA ALA A 695 3.17 26.48 -63.40
C ALA A 695 3.28 25.36 -64.46
N THR A 696 4.13 25.54 -65.48
CA THR A 696 4.35 24.57 -66.58
C THR A 696 5.82 24.25 -66.86
N THR A 697 6.78 25.03 -66.34
CA THR A 697 8.23 24.84 -66.57
C THR A 697 8.74 23.44 -66.21
N ARG A 698 8.12 22.78 -65.21
CA ARG A 698 8.44 21.42 -64.74
C ARG A 698 7.91 20.27 -65.63
N ILE A 699 7.10 20.56 -66.66
CA ILE A 699 6.50 19.57 -67.57
C ILE A 699 7.54 19.13 -68.63
N PRO A 700 7.73 17.82 -68.89
CA PRO A 700 8.65 17.35 -69.92
C PRO A 700 8.10 17.61 -71.33
N LEU A 701 8.94 18.14 -72.22
CA LEU A 701 8.65 18.41 -73.63
C LEU A 701 9.64 17.65 -74.54
N ILE A 702 9.10 16.85 -75.45
CA ILE A 702 9.85 16.04 -76.42
C ILE A 702 9.61 16.59 -77.83
N PHE A 703 10.69 16.86 -78.57
CA PHE A 703 10.61 17.34 -79.94
C PHE A 703 10.54 16.21 -80.98
N LEU A 704 9.73 16.42 -82.02
CA LEU A 704 9.68 15.64 -83.26
C LEU A 704 10.27 16.49 -84.40
N SER A 705 11.05 15.92 -85.32
CA SER A 705 11.70 16.71 -86.38
C SER A 705 12.09 15.89 -87.61
N ALA A 706 12.04 16.50 -88.81
CA ALA A 706 12.36 15.83 -90.08
C ALA A 706 13.84 15.90 -90.51
N ARG A 707 14.76 16.42 -89.68
CA ARG A 707 16.20 16.49 -90.00
C ARG A 707 16.97 15.34 -89.37
N ALA A 708 17.68 14.56 -90.19
CA ALA A 708 18.65 13.57 -89.71
C ALA A 708 20.07 14.17 -89.69
N GLY A 709 20.72 14.18 -88.52
CA GLY A 709 22.10 14.66 -88.34
C GLY A 709 22.42 14.95 -86.88
N GLY A 710 23.70 14.85 -86.50
CA GLY A 710 24.13 15.08 -85.11
C GLY A 710 23.93 16.52 -84.64
N GLU A 711 24.21 17.50 -85.50
CA GLU A 711 24.11 18.94 -85.22
C GLU A 711 22.67 19.34 -84.85
N ALA A 712 21.67 18.81 -85.55
CA ALA A 712 20.25 19.09 -85.30
C ALA A 712 19.73 18.54 -83.95
N ARG A 713 20.43 17.54 -83.38
CA ARG A 713 20.11 16.98 -82.05
C ARG A 713 20.74 17.80 -80.92
N ILE A 714 21.87 18.47 -81.17
CA ILE A 714 22.48 19.43 -80.24
C ILE A 714 21.58 20.67 -80.14
N ASP A 715 21.24 21.27 -81.29
CA ASP A 715 20.42 22.49 -81.42
C ASP A 715 18.99 22.38 -80.82
N GLY A 716 18.50 21.16 -80.56
CA GLY A 716 17.25 20.90 -79.86
C GLY A 716 17.39 20.74 -78.33
N LEU A 717 18.51 20.21 -77.85
CA LEU A 717 18.79 20.01 -76.42
C LEU A 717 19.34 21.29 -75.78
N GLU A 718 20.19 22.04 -76.48
CA GLU A 718 20.67 23.37 -76.05
C GLU A 718 19.53 24.40 -75.92
N ALA A 719 18.39 24.16 -76.60
CA ALA A 719 17.16 24.94 -76.44
C ALA A 719 16.34 24.58 -75.18
N GLY A 720 16.78 23.59 -74.38
CA GLY A 720 16.14 23.22 -73.10
C GLY A 720 14.99 22.20 -73.19
N ALA A 721 14.93 21.40 -74.25
CA ALA A 721 13.98 20.28 -74.39
C ALA A 721 14.46 19.03 -73.62
N ASP A 722 13.53 18.19 -73.16
CA ASP A 722 13.86 17.01 -72.37
C ASP A 722 14.29 15.81 -73.24
N ASP A 723 13.80 15.73 -74.49
CA ASP A 723 14.22 14.72 -75.48
C ASP A 723 13.90 15.16 -76.93
N TYR A 724 14.41 14.42 -77.90
CA TYR A 724 14.27 14.67 -79.35
C TYR A 724 14.16 13.36 -80.14
N LEU A 725 13.36 13.37 -81.22
CA LEU A 725 13.05 12.20 -82.04
C LEU A 725 12.92 12.55 -83.54
N VAL A 726 13.60 11.80 -84.40
CA VAL A 726 13.66 12.06 -85.85
C VAL A 726 12.52 11.36 -86.60
N LYS A 727 11.79 12.08 -87.45
CA LYS A 727 10.81 11.54 -88.40
C LYS A 727 11.55 10.97 -89.64
N PRO A 728 11.27 9.73 -90.09
CA PRO A 728 10.34 8.75 -89.53
C PRO A 728 10.96 7.98 -88.34
N PHE A 729 10.23 7.93 -87.22
CA PHE A 729 10.60 7.20 -86.01
C PHE A 729 9.85 5.86 -85.89
N SER A 730 10.36 4.96 -85.05
CA SER A 730 9.61 3.73 -84.73
C SER A 730 8.57 3.97 -83.62
N ALA A 731 7.40 3.34 -83.73
CA ALA A 731 6.34 3.47 -82.72
C ALA A 731 6.78 3.01 -81.32
N ARG A 732 7.67 2.01 -81.24
CA ARG A 732 8.21 1.50 -79.98
C ARG A 732 9.11 2.53 -79.29
N GLU A 733 9.97 3.21 -80.06
CA GLU A 733 10.90 4.23 -79.56
C GLU A 733 10.17 5.46 -78.98
N LEU A 734 9.14 5.96 -79.69
CA LEU A 734 8.26 7.01 -79.20
C LEU A 734 7.58 6.61 -77.87
N LEU A 735 6.94 5.43 -77.83
CA LEU A 735 6.30 4.91 -76.62
C LEU A 735 7.28 4.72 -75.46
N THR A 736 8.52 4.31 -75.73
CA THR A 736 9.57 4.17 -74.72
C THR A 736 9.98 5.52 -74.15
N LYS A 737 10.24 6.54 -74.98
CA LYS A 737 10.59 7.90 -74.53
C LYS A 737 9.46 8.53 -73.71
N VAL A 738 8.22 8.49 -74.20
CA VAL A 738 7.05 9.01 -73.47
C VAL A 738 6.87 8.33 -72.11
N LYS A 739 6.97 6.99 -72.05
CA LYS A 739 6.87 6.24 -70.78
C LYS A 739 8.03 6.53 -69.83
N ALA A 740 9.25 6.73 -70.34
CA ALA A 740 10.41 7.07 -69.53
C ALA A 740 10.23 8.44 -68.84
N HIS A 741 9.90 9.49 -69.61
CA HIS A 741 9.73 10.84 -69.04
C HIS A 741 8.54 10.95 -68.07
N ILE A 742 7.40 10.28 -68.35
CA ILE A 742 6.28 10.23 -67.40
C ILE A 742 6.65 9.43 -66.14
N LYS A 743 7.45 8.36 -66.25
CA LYS A 743 7.97 7.63 -65.07
C LYS A 743 8.94 8.50 -64.26
N ILE A 744 9.81 9.27 -64.91
CA ILE A 744 10.74 10.21 -64.25
C ILE A 744 9.97 11.32 -63.53
N LEU A 745 8.97 11.94 -64.19
CA LEU A 745 8.11 12.95 -63.56
C LEU A 745 7.40 12.39 -62.33
N ARG A 746 6.76 11.22 -62.44
CA ARG A 746 6.12 10.55 -61.31
C ARG A 746 7.10 10.18 -60.21
N SER A 747 8.31 9.72 -60.55
CA SER A 747 9.32 9.36 -59.55
C SER A 747 9.88 10.59 -58.82
N ARG A 748 10.04 11.73 -59.51
CA ARG A 748 10.44 13.00 -58.87
C ARG A 748 9.33 13.51 -57.97
N ASN A 749 8.09 13.56 -58.45
CA ASN A 749 6.95 13.99 -57.64
C ASN A 749 6.72 13.05 -56.44
N HIS A 750 6.96 11.74 -56.60
CA HIS A 750 6.91 10.77 -55.50
C HIS A 750 8.06 10.96 -54.50
N ALA A 751 9.27 11.30 -54.94
CA ALA A 751 10.39 11.61 -54.06
C ALA A 751 10.20 12.94 -53.30
N GLU A 752 9.74 14.00 -53.97
CA GLU A 752 9.34 15.27 -53.32
C GLU A 752 8.20 15.02 -52.31
N GLN A 753 7.20 14.21 -52.67
CA GLN A 753 6.11 13.84 -51.76
C GLN A 753 6.58 12.90 -50.63
N GLN A 754 7.54 12.01 -50.85
CA GLN A 754 8.12 11.17 -49.79
C GLN A 754 8.92 12.02 -48.80
N LEU A 755 9.71 12.99 -49.26
CA LEU A 755 10.43 13.92 -48.40
C LEU A 755 9.46 14.76 -47.58
N LYS A 756 8.39 15.27 -48.21
CA LYS A 756 7.32 16.02 -47.55
C LYS A 756 6.56 15.15 -46.53
N ASN A 757 6.21 13.91 -46.90
CA ASN A 757 5.58 12.94 -46.00
C ASN A 757 6.49 12.61 -44.81
N LEU A 758 7.81 12.49 -44.99
CA LEU A 758 8.74 12.24 -43.88
C LEU A 758 8.82 13.42 -42.90
N PHE A 759 8.68 14.66 -43.39
CA PHE A 759 8.58 15.85 -42.54
C PHE A 759 7.21 15.93 -41.82
N GLU A 760 6.12 15.61 -42.53
CA GLU A 760 4.75 15.59 -41.99
C GLU A 760 4.54 14.46 -40.97
N GLN A 761 5.19 13.30 -41.16
CA GLN A 761 5.13 12.12 -40.28
C GLN A 761 6.24 12.10 -39.22
N ALA A 762 7.07 13.14 -39.10
CA ALA A 762 8.07 13.23 -38.05
C ALA A 762 7.39 13.26 -36.66
N PRO A 763 7.77 12.39 -35.71
CA PRO A 763 7.07 12.25 -34.42
C PRO A 763 7.44 13.36 -33.39
N VAL A 764 7.81 14.53 -33.88
CA VAL A 764 8.18 15.74 -33.12
C VAL A 764 7.63 16.96 -33.85
N ALA A 765 7.29 18.04 -33.15
CA ALA A 765 6.83 19.26 -33.79
C ALA A 765 8.00 20.01 -34.45
N ILE A 766 7.89 20.30 -35.75
CA ILE A 766 8.89 21.03 -36.53
C ILE A 766 8.23 22.12 -37.36
N CYS A 767 8.82 23.32 -37.38
CA CYS A 767 8.59 24.31 -38.44
C CYS A 767 9.89 24.88 -39.01
N LEU A 768 9.76 25.51 -40.17
CA LEU A 768 10.80 26.12 -40.97
C LEU A 768 10.44 27.60 -41.19
N LEU A 769 11.29 28.49 -40.66
CA LEU A 769 11.16 29.94 -40.76
C LEU A 769 12.18 30.47 -41.76
N LYS A 770 11.77 31.33 -42.71
CA LYS A 770 12.63 31.74 -43.83
C LYS A 770 12.69 33.25 -44.05
N GLY A 771 13.87 33.71 -44.45
CA GLY A 771 14.17 35.11 -44.71
C GLY A 771 14.14 36.00 -43.47
N PRO A 772 14.42 37.30 -43.62
CA PRO A 772 14.61 38.24 -42.50
C PRO A 772 13.35 38.54 -41.69
N PHE A 773 12.17 38.12 -42.16
CA PHE A 773 10.88 38.31 -41.49
C PHE A 773 10.35 37.03 -40.82
N MET A 774 11.10 35.92 -40.85
CA MET A 774 10.73 34.65 -40.21
C MET A 774 9.37 34.12 -40.69
N ASN A 775 9.19 34.11 -42.02
CA ASN A 775 7.96 33.60 -42.63
C ASN A 775 7.90 32.08 -42.49
N ILE A 776 6.76 31.53 -42.08
CA ILE A 776 6.54 30.08 -41.93
C ILE A 776 6.50 29.45 -43.33
N GLU A 777 7.60 28.85 -43.79
CA GLU A 777 7.67 28.14 -45.07
C GLU A 777 7.02 26.76 -44.97
N VAL A 778 7.24 26.06 -43.86
CA VAL A 778 6.66 24.73 -43.55
C VAL A 778 6.39 24.62 -42.04
N ALA A 779 5.29 23.97 -41.66
CA ALA A 779 5.06 23.43 -40.32
C ALA A 779 4.41 22.05 -40.44
N ASN A 780 4.86 21.07 -39.66
CA ASN A 780 4.26 19.73 -39.67
C ASN A 780 2.99 19.67 -38.80
N GLU A 781 2.23 18.58 -38.89
CA GLU A 781 0.91 18.48 -38.25
C GLU A 781 1.00 18.65 -36.73
N ILE A 782 2.02 18.07 -36.08
CA ILE A 782 2.24 18.19 -34.64
C ILE A 782 2.54 19.65 -34.24
N GLN A 783 3.31 20.40 -35.05
CA GLN A 783 3.57 21.82 -34.79
C GLN A 783 2.32 22.70 -34.98
N LEU A 784 1.46 22.37 -35.95
CA LEU A 784 0.16 23.02 -36.16
C LEU A 784 -0.82 22.72 -35.02
N GLN A 785 -0.87 21.48 -34.54
CA GLN A 785 -1.61 21.06 -33.35
C GLN A 785 -1.10 21.81 -32.10
N TYR A 786 0.22 21.93 -31.92
CA TYR A 786 0.81 22.67 -30.80
C TYR A 786 0.42 24.16 -30.80
N TRP A 787 0.24 24.76 -31.98
CA TRP A 787 -0.25 26.13 -32.14
C TRP A 787 -1.78 26.26 -32.10
N GLY A 788 -2.53 25.16 -32.29
CA GLY A 788 -3.98 25.17 -32.44
C GLY A 788 -4.43 26.06 -33.61
N ARG A 789 -3.72 25.93 -34.75
CA ARG A 789 -3.94 26.65 -36.01
C ARG A 789 -3.92 25.67 -37.18
N THR A 790 -4.67 25.95 -38.22
CA THR A 790 -4.57 25.24 -39.50
C THR A 790 -3.44 25.79 -40.35
N ALA A 791 -2.90 24.98 -41.27
CA ALA A 791 -1.89 25.43 -42.23
C ALA A 791 -2.36 26.64 -43.07
N ALA A 792 -3.65 26.73 -43.38
CA ALA A 792 -4.24 27.82 -44.17
C ALA A 792 -4.23 29.18 -43.44
N GLU A 793 -4.14 29.19 -42.11
CA GLU A 793 -4.14 30.41 -41.29
C GLU A 793 -2.74 31.00 -41.09
N VAL A 794 -1.68 30.20 -41.15
CA VAL A 794 -0.32 30.59 -40.70
C VAL A 794 0.78 30.48 -41.75
N MET A 795 0.61 29.64 -42.78
CA MET A 795 1.66 29.42 -43.78
C MET A 795 1.94 30.69 -44.61
N GLN A 796 3.22 30.93 -44.91
CA GLN A 796 3.75 32.12 -45.59
C GLN A 796 3.56 33.46 -44.84
N GLN A 797 3.07 33.46 -43.61
CA GLN A 797 3.05 34.64 -42.72
C GLN A 797 4.28 34.67 -41.80
N PRO A 798 4.71 35.86 -41.32
CA PRO A 798 5.67 35.98 -40.22
C PRO A 798 5.18 35.26 -38.96
N LEU A 799 6.02 34.47 -38.31
CA LEU A 799 5.63 33.69 -37.12
C LEU A 799 4.99 34.54 -36.01
N LEU A 800 5.52 35.75 -35.79
CA LEU A 800 5.05 36.67 -34.73
C LEU A 800 3.80 37.48 -35.12
N GLU A 801 3.36 37.42 -36.38
CA GLU A 801 2.07 37.95 -36.84
C GLU A 801 0.99 36.86 -36.80
N ALA A 802 1.36 35.61 -37.15
CA ALA A 802 0.49 34.44 -37.06
C ALA A 802 0.17 34.02 -35.61
N LEU A 803 1.11 34.27 -34.68
CA LEU A 803 1.02 33.94 -33.24
C LEU A 803 1.51 35.11 -32.38
N PRO A 804 0.75 36.24 -32.33
CA PRO A 804 1.15 37.44 -31.62
C PRO A 804 1.30 37.24 -30.10
N GLU A 805 0.67 36.21 -29.53
CA GLU A 805 0.89 35.82 -28.13
C GLU A 805 2.36 35.45 -27.82
N LEU A 806 3.12 34.91 -28.79
CA LEU A 806 4.51 34.52 -28.59
C LEU A 806 5.47 35.72 -28.53
N LYS A 807 5.12 36.81 -29.22
CA LYS A 807 5.87 38.08 -29.17
C LYS A 807 5.84 38.69 -27.77
N ALA A 808 4.67 38.67 -27.12
CA ALA A 808 4.51 39.14 -25.73
C ALA A 808 5.22 38.26 -24.68
N GLN A 809 5.64 37.04 -25.05
CA GLN A 809 6.29 36.06 -24.17
C GLN A 809 7.80 35.93 -24.43
N GLY A 810 8.40 36.89 -25.14
CA GLY A 810 9.86 37.00 -25.30
C GLY A 810 10.48 36.03 -26.32
N LEU A 811 9.67 35.40 -27.18
CA LEU A 811 10.19 34.48 -28.21
C LEU A 811 10.92 35.21 -29.36
N GLU A 812 10.59 36.49 -29.58
CA GLU A 812 11.20 37.38 -30.57
C GLU A 812 12.71 37.52 -30.35
N ASP A 813 13.12 37.92 -29.14
CA ASP A 813 14.53 38.07 -28.73
C ASP A 813 15.35 36.80 -28.96
N MET A 814 14.73 35.62 -28.79
CA MET A 814 15.41 34.33 -28.97
C MET A 814 15.66 34.03 -30.46
N ILE A 815 14.67 34.31 -31.31
CA ILE A 815 14.73 34.07 -32.76
C ILE A 815 15.68 35.06 -33.43
N GLU A 816 15.59 36.35 -33.10
CA GLU A 816 16.50 37.39 -33.62
C GLU A 816 17.96 37.07 -33.24
N LYS A 817 18.20 36.66 -31.99
CA LYS A 817 19.54 36.29 -31.51
C LYS A 817 20.12 35.09 -32.25
N VAL A 818 19.32 34.09 -32.62
CA VAL A 818 19.80 32.94 -33.44
C VAL A 818 20.14 33.40 -34.85
N TYR A 819 19.28 34.22 -35.48
CA TYR A 819 19.50 34.74 -36.81
C TYR A 819 20.76 35.62 -36.89
N MET A 820 20.91 36.54 -35.95
CA MET A 820 22.05 37.48 -35.89
C MET A 820 23.38 36.83 -35.47
N THR A 821 23.36 35.63 -34.86
CA THR A 821 24.60 34.94 -34.43
C THR A 821 24.97 33.72 -35.27
N GLY A 822 24.04 33.19 -36.08
CA GLY A 822 24.26 31.97 -36.86
C GLY A 822 24.63 30.76 -35.99
N LYS A 823 24.04 30.65 -34.79
CA LYS A 823 24.35 29.60 -33.82
C LYS A 823 23.10 28.99 -33.21
N ARG A 824 23.09 27.66 -33.10
CA ARG A 824 21.99 26.91 -32.48
C ARG A 824 21.72 27.38 -31.05
N PHE A 825 20.44 27.39 -30.67
CA PHE A 825 20.00 27.74 -29.32
C PHE A 825 18.92 26.77 -28.84
N VAL A 826 18.95 26.42 -27.55
CA VAL A 826 18.00 25.51 -26.90
C VAL A 826 17.46 26.18 -25.65
N THR A 827 16.14 26.19 -25.47
CA THR A 827 15.50 26.80 -24.29
C THR A 827 15.61 25.91 -23.06
N GLY A 828 15.32 26.49 -21.88
CA GLY A 828 14.97 25.71 -20.68
C GLY A 828 13.55 25.13 -20.77
N GLU A 829 12.96 24.80 -19.62
CA GLU A 829 11.51 24.61 -19.51
C GLU A 829 10.84 25.98 -19.72
N LEU A 830 10.15 26.18 -20.85
CA LEU A 830 9.53 27.45 -21.23
C LEU A 830 8.00 27.30 -21.15
N SER A 831 7.37 27.98 -20.19
CA SER A 831 5.92 28.05 -20.09
C SER A 831 5.39 29.08 -21.10
N LEU A 832 4.53 28.65 -22.02
CA LEU A 832 3.89 29.48 -23.04
C LEU A 832 2.37 29.31 -22.97
N THR A 833 1.63 30.40 -22.82
CA THR A 833 0.19 30.43 -23.08
C THR A 833 -0.04 30.67 -24.57
N ILE A 834 -0.69 29.72 -25.23
CA ILE A 834 -1.03 29.78 -26.66
C ILE A 834 -2.56 29.69 -26.81
N ASN A 835 -3.13 30.52 -27.68
CA ASN A 835 -4.59 30.52 -27.90
C ASN A 835 -4.99 29.42 -28.89
N ARG A 836 -5.03 28.17 -28.43
CA ARG A 836 -5.41 27.00 -29.24
C ARG A 836 -6.93 26.95 -29.43
N PHE A 837 -7.41 26.91 -30.66
CA PHE A 837 -8.85 26.78 -30.99
C PHE A 837 -9.78 27.78 -30.27
N GLN A 838 -9.32 29.03 -30.10
CA GLN A 838 -10.02 30.12 -29.37
C GLN A 838 -10.08 29.95 -27.83
N GLN A 839 -9.30 29.04 -27.24
CA GLN A 839 -9.08 28.95 -25.79
C GLN A 839 -7.60 29.18 -25.45
N PRO A 840 -7.27 30.00 -24.43
CA PRO A 840 -5.91 30.12 -23.93
C PRO A 840 -5.51 28.87 -23.13
N GLU A 841 -4.57 28.09 -23.66
CA GLU A 841 -3.98 26.92 -22.99
C GLU A 841 -2.50 27.21 -22.67
N THR A 842 -2.06 26.90 -21.45
CA THR A 842 -0.65 27.02 -21.06
C THR A 842 0.04 25.67 -21.20
N ILE A 843 1.08 25.64 -22.02
CA ILE A 843 1.94 24.48 -22.24
C ILE A 843 3.37 24.77 -21.80
N ILE A 844 4.08 23.75 -21.34
CA ILE A 844 5.50 23.84 -21.01
C ILE A 844 6.27 23.13 -22.12
N VAL A 845 7.06 23.90 -22.87
CA VAL A 845 7.81 23.39 -24.03
C VAL A 845 9.31 23.55 -23.85
N ARG A 846 10.06 22.76 -24.62
CA ARG A 846 11.47 23.03 -24.92
C ARG A 846 11.63 23.21 -26.43
N ILE A 847 12.20 24.33 -26.85
CA ILE A 847 12.41 24.67 -28.27
C ILE A 847 13.91 24.62 -28.58
N THR A 848 14.24 23.98 -29.71
CA THR A 848 15.57 24.02 -30.32
C THR A 848 15.47 24.83 -31.62
N PHE A 849 16.32 25.84 -31.76
CA PHE A 849 16.44 26.69 -32.94
C PHE A 849 17.76 26.35 -33.64
N GLU A 850 17.69 25.82 -34.86
CA GLU A 850 18.84 25.40 -35.67
C GLU A 850 18.96 26.31 -36.91
N PRO A 851 20.07 27.05 -37.12
CA PRO A 851 20.25 27.93 -38.28
C PRO A 851 20.43 27.13 -39.57
N LEU A 852 19.87 27.62 -40.68
CA LEU A 852 19.95 27.00 -42.01
C LEU A 852 20.62 27.94 -43.02
N TYR A 853 21.34 27.36 -43.99
CA TYR A 853 22.17 28.07 -44.94
C TYR A 853 21.88 27.63 -46.38
N GLU A 854 22.00 28.55 -47.34
CA GLU A 854 22.02 28.23 -48.78
C GLU A 854 23.40 27.68 -49.20
N GLU A 855 23.51 27.11 -50.41
CA GLU A 855 24.77 26.56 -50.96
C GLU A 855 25.93 27.58 -51.06
N ASN A 856 25.64 28.89 -51.03
CA ASN A 856 26.63 29.96 -51.04
C ASN A 856 27.17 30.34 -49.65
N GLY A 857 26.60 29.78 -48.58
CA GLY A 857 26.96 30.06 -47.18
C GLY A 857 26.17 31.18 -46.50
N ASP A 858 25.23 31.85 -47.20
CA ASP A 858 24.33 32.83 -46.58
C ASP A 858 23.27 32.12 -45.72
N LEU A 859 22.86 32.75 -44.62
CA LEU A 859 21.82 32.23 -43.74
C LEU A 859 20.43 32.36 -44.40
N SER A 860 19.78 31.24 -44.69
CA SER A 860 18.46 31.19 -45.36
C SER A 860 17.29 31.32 -44.38
N GLY A 861 17.46 30.82 -43.16
CA GLY A 861 16.37 30.71 -42.19
C GLY A 861 16.76 29.98 -40.90
N ILE A 862 15.74 29.56 -40.16
CA ILE A 862 15.84 28.81 -38.90
C ILE A 862 14.83 27.66 -38.93
N MET A 863 15.28 26.45 -38.59
CA MET A 863 14.41 25.33 -38.24
C MET A 863 14.15 25.35 -36.74
N CYS A 864 12.88 25.26 -36.35
CA CYS A 864 12.47 25.17 -34.95
C CYS A 864 11.94 23.76 -34.68
N ILE A 865 12.48 23.09 -33.66
CA ILE A 865 11.98 21.81 -33.15
C ILE A 865 11.40 22.06 -31.76
N THR A 866 10.10 21.80 -31.59
CA THR A 866 9.39 22.00 -30.32
C THR A 866 9.08 20.64 -29.68
N ASN A 867 9.35 20.51 -28.38
CA ASN A 867 8.94 19.34 -27.59
C ASN A 867 8.04 19.78 -26.44
N ASP A 868 6.81 19.27 -26.38
CA ASP A 868 5.89 19.50 -25.26
C ASP A 868 6.27 18.58 -24.09
N ILE A 869 6.61 19.19 -22.96
CA ILE A 869 6.99 18.51 -21.71
C ILE A 869 5.94 18.70 -20.62
N THR A 870 4.76 19.28 -20.93
CA THR A 870 3.64 19.45 -19.99
C THR A 870 3.24 18.13 -19.32
N PRO A 871 3.11 16.98 -20.03
CA PRO A 871 2.81 15.71 -19.38
C PRO A 871 3.89 15.23 -18.42
N PHE A 872 5.16 15.52 -18.71
CA PHE A 872 6.31 15.15 -17.87
C PHE A 872 6.36 16.01 -16.59
N VAL A 873 6.11 17.32 -16.71
CA VAL A 873 6.02 18.21 -15.55
C VAL A 873 4.79 17.89 -14.70
N ALA A 874 3.63 17.62 -15.32
CA ALA A 874 2.43 17.17 -14.60
C ALA A 874 2.66 15.85 -13.85
N ALA A 875 3.39 14.89 -14.44
CA ALA A 875 3.78 13.66 -13.76
C ALA A 875 4.74 13.91 -12.57
N ARG A 876 5.71 14.84 -12.72
CA ARG A 876 6.63 15.29 -11.67
C ARG A 876 5.87 15.91 -10.49
N GLU A 877 4.86 16.74 -10.76
CA GLU A 877 4.03 17.38 -9.73
C GLU A 877 3.03 16.41 -9.09
N ALA A 878 2.43 15.49 -9.86
CA ALA A 878 1.58 14.43 -9.34
C ALA A 878 2.34 13.51 -8.39
N ALA A 879 3.54 13.06 -8.78
CA ALA A 879 4.41 12.24 -7.92
C ALA A 879 4.74 12.94 -6.60
N ARG A 880 5.04 14.24 -6.64
CA ARG A 880 5.23 15.06 -5.43
C ARG A 880 3.97 15.11 -4.56
N SER A 881 2.81 15.38 -5.15
CA SER A 881 1.54 15.40 -4.42
C SER A 881 1.17 14.04 -3.81
N TYR A 882 1.60 12.92 -4.41
CA TYR A 882 1.46 11.59 -3.80
C TYR A 882 2.43 11.37 -2.64
N ALA A 883 3.66 11.88 -2.71
CA ALA A 883 4.61 11.85 -1.60
C ALA A 883 4.10 12.68 -0.40
N ASP A 884 3.67 13.92 -0.65
CA ASP A 884 3.11 14.82 0.39
C ASP A 884 1.90 14.16 1.10
N LYS A 885 1.02 13.50 0.34
CA LYS A 885 -0.14 12.73 0.87
C LYS A 885 0.27 11.48 1.65
N LEU A 886 1.32 10.78 1.22
CA LEU A 886 1.80 9.59 1.91
C LEU A 886 2.44 9.95 3.25
N GLU A 887 3.24 11.02 3.30
CA GLU A 887 3.81 11.55 4.55
C GLU A 887 2.71 11.97 5.52
N GLN A 888 1.68 12.69 5.04
CA GLN A 888 0.50 13.01 5.84
C GLN A 888 -0.21 11.74 6.37
N HIS A 889 -0.44 10.73 5.53
CA HIS A 889 -1.12 9.50 5.94
C HIS A 889 -0.31 8.68 6.96
N VAL A 890 1.02 8.68 6.86
CA VAL A 890 1.93 8.10 7.88
C VAL A 890 1.84 8.89 9.19
N GLN A 891 1.80 10.22 9.12
CA GLN A 891 1.68 11.08 10.31
C GLN A 891 0.32 10.89 11.01
N ASP A 892 -0.77 10.83 10.26
CA ASP A 892 -2.12 10.57 10.76
C ASP A 892 -2.19 9.21 11.46
N ARG A 893 -1.74 8.13 10.79
CA ARG A 893 -1.71 6.77 11.40
C ARG A 893 -0.75 6.67 12.58
N THR A 894 0.34 7.44 12.63
CA THR A 894 1.21 7.52 13.82
C THR A 894 0.51 8.21 14.99
N GLY A 895 -0.31 9.23 14.71
CA GLY A 895 -1.20 9.86 15.68
C GLY A 895 -2.24 8.89 16.24
N GLU A 896 -2.97 8.18 15.37
CA GLU A 896 -3.95 7.17 15.76
C GLU A 896 -3.32 6.03 16.58
N LEU A 897 -2.15 5.53 16.18
CA LEU A 897 -1.42 4.47 16.88
C LEU A 897 -1.05 4.88 18.32
N LYS A 898 -0.72 6.17 18.51
CA LYS A 898 -0.43 6.76 19.82
C LYS A 898 -1.71 6.89 20.66
N ILE A 899 -2.79 7.44 20.10
CA ILE A 899 -4.10 7.56 20.77
C ILE A 899 -4.57 6.19 21.27
N ALA A 900 -4.55 5.17 20.41
CA ALA A 900 -4.95 3.80 20.76
C ALA A 900 -4.01 3.09 21.77
N ASN A 901 -2.82 3.65 22.05
CA ASN A 901 -1.90 3.14 23.07
C ASN A 901 -2.09 3.88 24.41
N GLU A 902 -2.39 5.19 24.36
CA GLU A 902 -2.80 5.98 25.53
C GLU A 902 -4.18 5.53 26.07
N GLU A 903 -5.12 5.18 25.18
CA GLU A 903 -6.42 4.60 25.54
C GLU A 903 -6.29 3.21 26.19
N LEU A 904 -5.44 2.32 25.64
CA LEU A 904 -5.18 1.00 26.22
C LEU A 904 -4.57 1.12 27.63
N LYS A 905 -3.61 2.03 27.83
CA LYS A 905 -3.03 2.32 29.16
C LYS A 905 -4.10 2.82 30.13
N ARG A 906 -4.96 3.74 29.68
CA ARG A 906 -6.06 4.26 30.49
C ARG A 906 -7.06 3.16 30.89
N THR A 907 -7.46 2.29 29.95
CA THR A 907 -8.41 1.20 30.20
C THR A 907 -7.85 0.18 31.21
N ASN A 908 -6.55 -0.11 31.15
CA ASN A 908 -5.88 -0.94 32.14
C ASN A 908 -5.84 -0.25 33.52
N GLN A 909 -5.58 1.06 33.58
CA GLN A 909 -5.57 1.79 34.84
C GLN A 909 -6.97 1.84 35.50
N GLU A 910 -8.02 2.09 34.71
CA GLU A 910 -9.42 2.03 35.16
C GLU A 910 -9.77 0.65 35.75
N LEU A 911 -9.24 -0.44 35.18
CA LEU A 911 -9.45 -1.81 35.68
C LEU A 911 -8.81 -2.06 37.07
N GLU A 912 -7.60 -1.53 37.29
CA GLU A 912 -6.87 -1.74 38.54
C GLU A 912 -7.47 -0.95 39.69
N ASP A 913 -7.83 0.31 39.44
CA ASP A 913 -8.40 1.18 40.46
C ASP A 913 -9.84 0.75 40.81
N PHE A 914 -10.59 0.21 39.85
CA PHE A 914 -11.85 -0.53 40.07
C PHE A 914 -11.68 -1.67 41.08
N VAL A 915 -10.67 -2.53 40.91
CA VAL A 915 -10.44 -3.67 41.82
C VAL A 915 -10.00 -3.19 43.20
N PHE A 916 -9.18 -2.13 43.28
CA PHE A 916 -8.75 -1.53 44.53
C PHE A 916 -9.94 -0.96 45.34
N ILE A 917 -10.75 -0.09 44.72
CA ILE A 917 -11.91 0.55 45.35
C ILE A 917 -12.97 -0.50 45.75
N SER A 918 -13.31 -1.41 44.83
CA SER A 918 -14.31 -2.46 45.10
C SER A 918 -13.89 -3.36 46.26
N SER A 919 -12.59 -3.66 46.39
CA SER A 919 -12.08 -4.49 47.47
C SER A 919 -12.21 -3.83 48.85
N HIS A 920 -11.99 -2.52 48.94
CA HIS A 920 -12.21 -1.75 50.17
C HIS A 920 -13.69 -1.78 50.60
N ASP A 921 -14.59 -1.47 49.66
CA ASP A 921 -16.03 -1.36 49.93
C ASP A 921 -16.70 -2.72 50.19
N LEU A 922 -16.09 -3.83 49.76
CA LEU A 922 -16.48 -5.20 50.12
C LEU A 922 -15.90 -5.64 51.47
N GLN A 923 -14.69 -5.21 51.85
CA GLN A 923 -14.08 -5.54 53.16
C GLN A 923 -14.80 -4.88 54.34
N GLU A 924 -15.34 -3.67 54.17
CA GLU A 924 -15.97 -2.91 55.25
C GLU A 924 -17.22 -3.60 55.87
N PRO A 925 -18.26 -3.99 55.09
CA PRO A 925 -19.40 -4.76 55.61
C PRO A 925 -18.98 -6.15 56.11
N LEU A 926 -17.95 -6.74 55.51
CA LEU A 926 -17.46 -8.07 55.88
C LEU A 926 -16.78 -8.09 57.26
N ARG A 927 -15.98 -7.07 57.56
CA ARG A 927 -15.39 -6.85 58.89
C ARG A 927 -16.48 -6.59 59.94
N LYS A 928 -17.56 -5.87 59.57
CA LYS A 928 -18.76 -5.70 60.43
C LYS A 928 -19.43 -7.04 60.72
N ILE A 929 -19.67 -7.89 59.71
CA ILE A 929 -20.21 -9.27 59.86
C ILE A 929 -19.35 -10.11 60.82
N GLN A 930 -18.03 -10.17 60.61
CA GLN A 930 -17.12 -10.91 61.49
C GLN A 930 -17.17 -10.40 62.94
N THR A 931 -17.20 -9.07 63.12
CA THR A 931 -17.21 -8.45 64.46
C THR A 931 -18.48 -8.78 65.22
N PHE A 932 -19.66 -8.56 64.61
CA PHE A 932 -20.95 -8.84 65.26
C PHE A 932 -21.20 -10.34 65.48
N GLY A 933 -20.74 -11.19 64.56
CA GLY A 933 -20.77 -12.65 64.72
C GLY A 933 -19.91 -13.14 65.87
N ASN A 934 -18.66 -12.68 65.97
CA ASN A 934 -17.77 -13.04 67.08
C ASN A 934 -18.32 -12.58 68.44
N ILE A 935 -18.88 -11.37 68.51
CA ILE A 935 -19.57 -10.87 69.72
C ILE A 935 -20.74 -11.79 70.09
N ALA A 936 -21.55 -12.23 69.11
CA ALA A 936 -22.65 -13.17 69.36
C ALA A 936 -22.18 -14.56 69.84
N MET A 937 -21.05 -15.08 69.34
CA MET A 937 -20.46 -16.34 69.85
C MET A 937 -19.86 -16.22 71.26
N SER A 938 -19.28 -15.05 71.60
CA SER A 938 -18.63 -14.82 72.90
C SER A 938 -19.59 -14.74 74.09
N ALA A 939 -20.90 -14.70 73.84
CA ALA A 939 -21.90 -14.60 74.89
C ALA A 939 -22.29 -15.97 75.44
N ASP A 940 -22.09 -16.15 76.75
CA ASP A 940 -22.03 -17.45 77.43
C ASP A 940 -23.39 -18.15 77.68
N ALA A 941 -24.32 -18.05 76.72
CA ALA A 941 -25.69 -18.56 76.81
C ALA A 941 -26.28 -19.09 75.48
N ALA A 942 -25.51 -19.16 74.40
CA ALA A 942 -25.98 -19.69 73.11
C ALA A 942 -26.06 -21.23 73.12
N GLN A 943 -27.25 -21.79 72.86
CA GLN A 943 -27.47 -23.23 72.64
C GLN A 943 -26.75 -23.72 71.38
N GLN A 944 -26.40 -25.01 71.33
CA GLN A 944 -25.57 -25.61 70.29
C GLN A 944 -25.97 -25.23 68.85
N PRO A 945 -27.26 -25.34 68.42
CA PRO A 945 -27.62 -25.03 67.03
C PRO A 945 -27.35 -23.56 66.64
N VAL A 946 -27.51 -22.63 67.59
CA VAL A 946 -27.25 -21.19 67.38
C VAL A 946 -25.74 -20.94 67.19
N ARG A 947 -24.88 -21.68 67.90
CA ARG A 947 -23.42 -21.64 67.69
C ARG A 947 -23.06 -22.20 66.30
N ASP A 948 -23.60 -23.36 65.93
CA ASP A 948 -23.32 -24.02 64.65
C ASP A 948 -23.66 -23.14 63.43
N TYR A 949 -24.72 -22.32 63.53
CA TYR A 949 -25.07 -21.35 62.48
C TYR A 949 -24.14 -20.11 62.47
N LEU A 950 -23.84 -19.54 63.64
CA LEU A 950 -22.91 -18.41 63.76
C LEU A 950 -21.50 -18.76 63.26
N GLU A 951 -21.01 -19.95 63.59
CA GLU A 951 -19.70 -20.44 63.14
C GLU A 951 -19.64 -20.57 61.61
N LYS A 952 -20.67 -21.17 60.97
CA LYS A 952 -20.79 -21.23 59.50
C LYS A 952 -20.77 -19.86 58.85
N MET A 953 -21.40 -18.86 59.47
CA MET A 953 -21.39 -17.48 58.98
C MET A 953 -19.99 -16.85 59.09
N ILE A 954 -19.33 -16.96 60.25
CA ILE A 954 -18.01 -16.37 60.51
C ILE A 954 -16.94 -17.01 59.62
N LEU A 955 -16.99 -18.34 59.42
CA LEU A 955 -16.12 -19.07 58.49
C LEU A 955 -16.31 -18.60 57.05
N SER A 956 -17.56 -18.39 56.62
CA SER A 956 -17.87 -17.93 55.26
C SER A 956 -17.45 -16.47 55.03
N ALA A 957 -17.60 -15.62 56.05
CA ALA A 957 -17.09 -14.25 56.02
C ALA A 957 -15.54 -14.21 55.98
N SER A 958 -14.88 -15.08 56.74
CA SER A 958 -13.42 -15.22 56.72
C SER A 958 -12.89 -15.65 55.35
N ARG A 959 -13.55 -16.64 54.70
CA ARG A 959 -13.21 -17.07 53.33
C ARG A 959 -13.32 -15.94 52.32
N MET A 960 -14.38 -15.14 52.39
CA MET A 960 -14.55 -13.97 51.50
C MET A 960 -13.47 -12.90 51.76
N SER A 961 -13.03 -12.72 53.01
CA SER A 961 -11.97 -11.76 53.36
C SER A 961 -10.62 -12.17 52.77
N GLY A 962 -10.30 -13.48 52.84
CA GLY A 962 -9.15 -14.06 52.15
C GLY A 962 -9.21 -13.90 50.63
N LEU A 963 -10.36 -14.17 50.00
CA LEU A 963 -10.57 -13.97 48.55
C LEU A 963 -10.26 -12.53 48.12
N ILE A 964 -10.75 -11.52 48.86
CA ILE A 964 -10.50 -10.10 48.54
C ILE A 964 -9.03 -9.73 48.77
N LYS A 965 -8.39 -10.23 49.84
CA LYS A 965 -6.96 -9.99 50.10
C LYS A 965 -6.06 -10.55 48.99
N ASP A 966 -6.35 -11.76 48.53
CA ASP A 966 -5.60 -12.39 47.43
C ASP A 966 -5.82 -11.65 46.10
N LEU A 967 -7.04 -11.16 45.85
CA LEU A 967 -7.37 -10.36 44.66
C LEU A 967 -6.60 -9.01 44.63
N LEU A 968 -6.51 -8.33 45.79
CA LEU A 968 -5.70 -7.12 45.96
C LEU A 968 -4.20 -7.37 45.79
N ASN A 969 -3.68 -8.51 46.25
CA ASN A 969 -2.29 -8.89 46.04
C ASN A 969 -2.02 -9.11 44.55
N TYR A 970 -2.93 -9.78 43.85
CA TYR A 970 -2.80 -10.05 42.41
C TYR A 970 -2.71 -8.77 41.57
N THR A 971 -3.52 -7.74 41.83
CA THR A 971 -3.43 -6.47 41.08
C THR A 971 -2.22 -5.63 41.46
N ARG A 972 -1.76 -5.65 42.72
CA ARG A 972 -0.52 -4.96 43.13
C ARG A 972 0.72 -5.45 42.37
N LEU A 973 0.74 -6.71 41.92
CA LEU A 973 1.83 -7.29 41.10
C LEU A 973 1.91 -6.73 39.67
N ASN A 974 1.04 -5.79 39.27
CA ASN A 974 1.23 -4.97 38.06
C ASN A 974 1.90 -3.62 38.37
N LYS A 975 1.72 -3.06 39.57
CA LYS A 975 2.11 -1.69 39.96
C LYS A 975 3.47 -1.60 40.67
N SER A 976 4.26 -2.68 40.70
CA SER A 976 5.51 -2.72 41.44
C SER A 976 6.68 -2.07 40.68
N ASP A 977 6.93 -0.79 40.95
CA ASP A 977 8.24 -0.14 40.73
C ASP A 977 9.32 -0.63 41.73
N ASP A 978 9.08 -1.77 42.42
CA ASP A 978 10.00 -2.36 43.38
C ASP A 978 11.32 -2.72 42.68
N PRO A 979 12.49 -2.23 43.16
CA PRO A 979 13.75 -2.45 42.47
C PRO A 979 14.19 -3.91 42.56
N PHE A 980 14.65 -4.45 41.43
CA PHE A 980 15.38 -5.71 41.39
C PHE A 980 16.69 -5.59 42.17
N VAL A 981 16.77 -6.24 43.33
CA VAL A 981 17.94 -6.26 44.20
C VAL A 981 18.56 -7.65 44.26
N THR A 982 19.87 -7.72 44.47
CA THR A 982 20.57 -8.99 44.68
C THR A 982 20.07 -9.63 45.97
N THR A 983 19.30 -10.71 45.81
CA THR A 983 18.52 -11.36 46.88
C THR A 983 19.07 -12.77 47.09
N ASP A 984 19.41 -13.11 48.33
CA ASP A 984 19.69 -14.50 48.69
C ASP A 984 18.35 -15.23 48.92
N LEU A 985 18.11 -16.28 48.15
CA LEU A 985 16.86 -17.04 48.23
C LEU A 985 16.78 -17.91 49.49
N ASN A 986 17.91 -18.22 50.14
CA ASN A 986 17.94 -18.95 51.41
C ASN A 986 17.38 -18.09 52.56
N ASP A 987 17.69 -16.80 52.60
CA ASP A 987 17.13 -15.85 53.58
C ASP A 987 15.61 -15.71 53.42
N VAL A 988 15.15 -15.57 52.16
CA VAL A 988 13.72 -15.51 51.84
C VAL A 988 13.01 -16.81 52.22
N MET A 989 13.67 -17.96 52.05
CA MET A 989 13.14 -19.26 52.47
C MET A 989 13.06 -19.39 54.00
N GLN A 990 14.09 -18.95 54.74
CA GLN A 990 14.11 -18.94 56.21
C GLN A 990 12.93 -18.13 56.78
N GLN A 991 12.65 -16.96 56.20
CA GLN A 991 11.49 -16.12 56.56
C GLN A 991 10.17 -16.91 56.42
N VAL A 992 9.94 -17.54 55.27
CA VAL A 992 8.72 -18.31 54.99
C VAL A 992 8.58 -19.55 55.89
N LEU A 993 9.68 -20.23 56.21
CA LEU A 993 9.66 -21.35 57.15
C LEU A 993 9.28 -20.90 58.57
N SER A 994 9.75 -19.73 59.01
CA SER A 994 9.37 -19.15 60.29
C SER A 994 7.89 -18.74 60.33
N ASP A 995 7.35 -18.21 59.23
CA ASP A 995 5.91 -17.87 59.11
C ASP A 995 5.01 -19.13 59.15
N LEU A 996 5.55 -20.29 58.74
CA LEU A 996 4.83 -21.58 58.66
C LEU A 996 5.14 -22.55 59.82
N GLU A 997 6.02 -22.21 60.77
CA GLU A 997 6.56 -23.11 61.80
C GLU A 997 5.47 -23.94 62.52
N ILE A 998 4.38 -23.28 62.93
CA ILE A 998 3.27 -23.90 63.65
C ILE A 998 2.59 -24.98 62.78
N VAL A 999 2.36 -24.69 61.50
CA VAL A 999 1.68 -25.62 60.57
C VAL A 999 2.59 -26.81 60.25
N ILE A 1000 3.89 -26.56 60.07
CA ILE A 1000 4.91 -27.59 59.85
C ILE A 1000 4.94 -28.55 61.05
N ARG A 1001 4.95 -27.99 62.26
CA ARG A 1001 4.97 -28.74 63.53
C ARG A 1001 3.68 -29.53 63.77
N ASP A 1002 2.51 -28.92 63.60
CA ASP A 1002 1.21 -29.56 63.83
C ASP A 1002 0.95 -30.71 62.83
N LYS A 1003 1.50 -30.64 61.62
CA LYS A 1003 1.45 -31.72 60.62
C LYS A 1003 2.60 -32.74 60.70
N ASN A 1004 3.59 -32.52 61.57
CA ASN A 1004 4.83 -33.32 61.64
C ASN A 1004 5.57 -33.37 60.28
N ALA A 1005 5.59 -32.26 59.55
CA ALA A 1005 6.13 -32.19 58.19
C ALA A 1005 7.66 -32.14 58.16
N GLN A 1006 8.26 -32.90 57.24
CA GLN A 1006 9.67 -32.90 56.94
C GLN A 1006 9.92 -32.03 55.70
N ILE A 1007 10.84 -31.07 55.79
CA ILE A 1007 11.19 -30.18 54.69
C ILE A 1007 12.69 -30.29 54.41
N GLU A 1008 13.04 -30.79 53.23
CA GLU A 1008 14.40 -30.92 52.74
C GLU A 1008 14.67 -29.81 51.71
N ILE A 1009 15.62 -28.92 51.99
CA ILE A 1009 15.96 -27.78 51.11
C ILE A 1009 17.41 -27.90 50.67
N SER A 1010 17.62 -27.85 49.35
CA SER A 1010 18.94 -27.70 48.74
C SER A 1010 19.40 -26.24 48.78
N GLN A 1011 20.71 -25.99 48.71
CA GLN A 1011 21.28 -24.63 48.75
C GLN A 1011 20.77 -23.78 47.59
N LEU A 1012 19.92 -22.80 47.86
CA LEU A 1012 19.30 -21.95 46.84
C LEU A 1012 20.30 -20.91 46.29
N PRO A 1013 20.16 -20.47 45.03
CA PRO A 1013 21.05 -19.48 44.44
C PRO A 1013 20.76 -18.05 44.94
N GLN A 1014 21.75 -17.16 44.79
CA GLN A 1014 21.57 -15.71 44.90
C GLN A 1014 21.36 -15.13 43.49
N LEU A 1015 20.33 -14.30 43.30
CA LEU A 1015 19.98 -13.70 42.00
C LEU A 1015 19.32 -12.32 42.15
N LYS A 1016 19.11 -11.60 41.04
CA LYS A 1016 18.36 -10.33 41.05
C LYS A 1016 16.86 -10.61 41.09
N ALA A 1017 16.17 -10.15 42.14
CA ALA A 1017 14.74 -10.31 42.29
C ALA A 1017 14.12 -9.21 43.14
N ILE A 1018 12.79 -9.24 43.26
CA ILE A 1018 12.02 -8.42 44.18
C ILE A 1018 11.70 -9.30 45.42
N PRO A 1019 12.33 -9.09 46.59
CA PRO A 1019 12.25 -10.02 47.73
C PRO A 1019 10.82 -10.32 48.19
N ILE A 1020 9.95 -9.32 48.19
CA ILE A 1020 8.54 -9.43 48.61
C ILE A 1020 7.77 -10.38 47.68
N GLN A 1021 8.02 -10.32 46.37
CA GLN A 1021 7.36 -11.19 45.39
C GLN A 1021 7.85 -12.64 45.51
N ILE A 1022 9.15 -12.86 45.72
CA ILE A 1022 9.70 -14.20 45.90
C ILE A 1022 9.28 -14.82 47.25
N ASN A 1023 9.19 -14.03 48.33
CA ASN A 1023 8.60 -14.48 49.59
C ASN A 1023 7.16 -14.98 49.37
N GLN A 1024 6.33 -14.21 48.65
CA GLN A 1024 4.95 -14.59 48.35
C GLN A 1024 4.84 -15.83 47.44
N LEU A 1025 5.75 -15.99 46.47
CA LEU A 1025 5.88 -17.20 45.66
C LEU A 1025 6.19 -18.44 46.53
N PHE A 1026 7.24 -18.38 47.35
CA PHE A 1026 7.67 -19.49 48.20
C PHE A 1026 6.61 -19.84 49.25
N HIS A 1027 6.01 -18.84 49.89
CA HIS A 1027 4.91 -19.04 50.85
C HIS A 1027 3.70 -19.73 50.21
N ASN A 1028 3.29 -19.31 49.00
CA ASN A 1028 2.15 -19.94 48.32
C ASN A 1028 2.43 -21.39 47.88
N LEU A 1029 3.66 -21.71 47.46
CA LEU A 1029 4.02 -23.08 47.09
C LEU A 1029 4.11 -23.98 48.33
N LEU A 1030 4.86 -23.58 49.37
CA LEU A 1030 4.99 -24.35 50.61
C LEU A 1030 3.66 -24.49 51.35
N SER A 1031 2.82 -23.45 51.40
CA SER A 1031 1.49 -23.52 52.02
C SER A 1031 0.56 -24.49 51.28
N ASN A 1032 0.64 -24.57 49.94
CA ASN A 1032 -0.12 -25.58 49.19
C ASN A 1032 0.39 -27.00 49.43
N ALA A 1033 1.71 -27.22 49.40
CA ALA A 1033 2.34 -28.51 49.69
C ALA A 1033 2.00 -29.03 51.10
N LEU A 1034 2.09 -28.17 52.13
CA LEU A 1034 1.65 -28.47 53.50
C LEU A 1034 0.13 -28.71 53.59
N LYS A 1035 -0.69 -28.11 52.72
CA LYS A 1035 -2.15 -28.25 52.80
C LYS A 1035 -2.66 -29.51 52.14
N PHE A 1036 -2.19 -29.85 50.93
CA PHE A 1036 -2.70 -30.94 50.09
C PHE A 1036 -2.04 -32.32 50.35
N SER A 1037 -1.22 -32.40 51.39
CA SER A 1037 -0.68 -33.64 51.98
C SER A 1037 -1.57 -34.16 53.12
N ASP A 1038 -1.54 -35.48 53.37
CA ASP A 1038 -2.29 -36.10 54.48
C ASP A 1038 -1.52 -36.00 55.81
N LYS A 1039 -0.99 -37.12 56.31
CA LYS A 1039 -0.10 -37.18 57.49
C LYS A 1039 1.35 -37.32 57.06
N ASP A 1040 2.24 -36.79 57.90
CA ASP A 1040 3.69 -36.80 57.71
C ASP A 1040 4.12 -36.27 56.31
N PRO A 1041 3.80 -35.00 55.97
CA PRO A 1041 4.20 -34.41 54.69
C PRO A 1041 5.72 -34.43 54.51
N VAL A 1042 6.18 -34.76 53.31
CA VAL A 1042 7.58 -34.65 52.89
C VAL A 1042 7.62 -33.65 51.74
N ILE A 1043 8.34 -32.55 51.93
CA ILE A 1043 8.48 -31.47 50.96
C ILE A 1043 9.95 -31.32 50.60
N ARG A 1044 10.26 -31.30 49.30
CA ARG A 1044 11.61 -31.15 48.76
C ARG A 1044 11.71 -29.87 47.93
N VAL A 1045 12.68 -29.02 48.23
CA VAL A 1045 13.03 -27.86 47.40
C VAL A 1045 14.39 -28.10 46.75
N SER A 1046 14.37 -28.49 45.47
CA SER A 1046 15.55 -28.68 44.64
C SER A 1046 15.91 -27.39 43.88
N THR A 1047 17.19 -27.22 43.56
CA THR A 1047 17.65 -26.23 42.58
C THR A 1047 18.65 -26.86 41.61
N ALA A 1048 18.58 -26.47 40.34
CA ALA A 1048 19.51 -26.84 39.28
C ALA A 1048 19.74 -25.67 38.32
N LEU A 1049 20.83 -25.71 37.54
CA LEU A 1049 20.98 -24.84 36.37
C LEU A 1049 20.32 -25.53 35.17
N LEU A 1050 19.49 -24.82 34.40
CA LEU A 1050 18.76 -25.38 33.28
C LEU A 1050 19.73 -25.77 32.14
N SER A 1051 19.60 -26.99 31.61
CA SER A 1051 20.38 -27.44 30.45
C SER A 1051 19.82 -26.86 29.14
N PRO A 1052 20.65 -26.55 28.13
CA PRO A 1052 20.19 -26.04 26.84
C PRO A 1052 19.16 -26.96 26.15
N GLU A 1053 19.32 -28.27 26.30
CA GLU A 1053 18.40 -29.28 25.76
C GLU A 1053 16.99 -29.19 26.41
N LYS A 1054 16.91 -29.07 27.74
CA LYS A 1054 15.63 -28.78 28.41
C LYS A 1054 15.05 -27.44 27.96
N GLN A 1055 15.89 -26.42 27.81
CA GLN A 1055 15.44 -25.08 27.44
C GLN A 1055 14.79 -25.03 26.04
N GLN A 1056 15.26 -25.86 25.08
CA GLN A 1056 14.61 -26.03 23.78
C GLN A 1056 13.19 -26.63 23.87
N THR A 1057 12.86 -27.37 24.94
CA THR A 1057 11.50 -27.89 25.19
C THR A 1057 10.55 -26.87 25.83
N LEU A 1058 11.04 -25.68 26.20
CA LEU A 1058 10.29 -24.64 26.93
C LEU A 1058 10.30 -23.31 26.13
N PRO A 1059 9.52 -23.20 25.03
CA PRO A 1059 9.55 -22.05 24.13
C PRO A 1059 9.04 -20.72 24.73
N GLU A 1060 8.46 -20.74 25.94
CA GLU A 1060 8.12 -19.51 26.69
C GLU A 1060 9.36 -18.88 27.39
N LEU A 1061 10.53 -19.52 27.37
CA LEU A 1061 11.78 -19.00 27.94
C LEU A 1061 12.72 -18.43 26.86
N ASN A 1062 13.44 -17.35 27.20
CA ASN A 1062 14.33 -16.68 26.23
C ASN A 1062 15.60 -17.50 25.98
N ALA A 1063 15.80 -17.98 24.74
CA ALA A 1063 16.94 -18.80 24.34
C ALA A 1063 18.33 -18.13 24.56
N GLY A 1064 18.39 -16.80 24.66
CA GLY A 1064 19.62 -16.05 24.92
C GLY A 1064 19.99 -15.89 26.40
N LYS A 1065 19.23 -16.48 27.35
CA LYS A 1065 19.50 -16.39 28.80
C LYS A 1065 19.66 -17.77 29.45
N GLN A 1066 20.53 -17.87 30.46
CA GLN A 1066 20.53 -19.00 31.39
C GLN A 1066 19.46 -18.82 32.49
N TYR A 1067 18.94 -19.95 32.97
CA TYR A 1067 17.90 -20.03 33.99
C TYR A 1067 18.29 -21.01 35.10
N TYR A 1068 17.88 -20.71 36.33
CA TYR A 1068 17.78 -21.68 37.43
C TYR A 1068 16.41 -22.36 37.40
N GLU A 1069 16.41 -23.68 37.59
CA GLU A 1069 15.23 -24.53 37.79
C GLU A 1069 15.05 -24.77 39.30
N LEU A 1070 13.98 -24.26 39.90
CA LEU A 1070 13.63 -24.42 41.31
C LEU A 1070 12.43 -25.37 41.44
N GLY A 1071 12.66 -26.61 41.88
CA GLY A 1071 11.63 -27.64 41.98
C GLY A 1071 11.05 -27.74 43.40
N PHE A 1072 9.79 -27.38 43.58
CA PHE A 1072 9.02 -27.54 44.81
C PHE A 1072 8.17 -28.82 44.74
N HIS A 1073 8.69 -29.92 45.30
CA HIS A 1073 8.03 -31.23 45.30
C HIS A 1073 7.33 -31.51 46.64
N ASP A 1074 6.09 -32.02 46.58
CA ASP A 1074 5.31 -32.55 47.70
C ASP A 1074 4.89 -34.01 47.46
N ASN A 1075 4.69 -34.76 48.55
CA ASN A 1075 4.16 -36.14 48.55
C ASN A 1075 2.63 -36.19 48.75
N GLY A 1076 1.89 -35.17 48.30
CA GLY A 1076 0.47 -35.02 48.57
C GLY A 1076 -0.45 -35.84 47.64
N ILE A 1077 -1.73 -35.45 47.62
CA ILE A 1077 -2.76 -36.13 46.81
C ILE A 1077 -2.52 -36.07 45.29
N GLY A 1078 -1.71 -35.11 44.82
CA GLY A 1078 -1.47 -34.85 43.40
C GLY A 1078 -2.74 -34.48 42.60
N PHE A 1079 -2.60 -34.38 41.28
CA PHE A 1079 -3.68 -34.24 40.33
C PHE A 1079 -3.31 -34.84 38.97
N ASP A 1080 -4.31 -35.00 38.09
CA ASP A 1080 -4.13 -35.53 36.74
C ASP A 1080 -3.49 -34.46 35.84
N GLN A 1081 -2.31 -34.76 35.27
CA GLN A 1081 -1.47 -33.83 34.51
C GLN A 1081 -2.19 -33.09 33.37
N LYS A 1082 -3.31 -33.60 32.84
CA LYS A 1082 -4.13 -32.87 31.85
C LYS A 1082 -4.77 -31.57 32.39
N TYR A 1083 -4.65 -31.31 33.69
CA TYR A 1083 -5.08 -30.08 34.34
C TYR A 1083 -3.93 -29.11 34.66
N ALA A 1084 -2.70 -29.38 34.20
CA ALA A 1084 -1.50 -28.55 34.45
C ALA A 1084 -1.71 -27.06 34.12
N ASP A 1085 -2.21 -26.72 32.93
CA ASP A 1085 -2.50 -25.32 32.57
C ASP A 1085 -3.63 -24.70 33.39
N GLN A 1086 -4.54 -25.54 33.89
CA GLN A 1086 -5.75 -25.10 34.58
C GLN A 1086 -5.47 -24.72 36.04
N VAL A 1087 -4.44 -25.25 36.71
CA VAL A 1087 -4.15 -24.87 38.11
C VAL A 1087 -3.69 -23.43 38.28
N PHE A 1088 -3.22 -22.78 37.22
CA PHE A 1088 -2.90 -21.35 37.21
C PHE A 1088 -4.08 -20.45 36.83
N THR A 1089 -5.24 -21.01 36.45
CA THR A 1089 -6.42 -20.21 36.09
C THR A 1089 -7.07 -19.63 37.36
N ILE A 1090 -7.31 -18.30 37.38
CA ILE A 1090 -7.87 -17.60 38.55
C ILE A 1090 -9.21 -18.24 38.97
N PHE A 1091 -9.33 -18.50 40.28
CA PHE A 1091 -10.45 -19.21 40.93
C PHE A 1091 -10.60 -20.70 40.61
N LYS A 1092 -9.75 -21.30 39.75
CA LYS A 1092 -9.80 -22.74 39.49
C LYS A 1092 -9.40 -23.51 40.75
N ARG A 1093 -10.16 -24.55 41.08
CA ARG A 1093 -9.83 -25.55 42.10
C ARG A 1093 -10.11 -26.93 41.50
N LEU A 1094 -9.16 -27.87 41.61
CA LEU A 1094 -9.35 -29.26 41.16
C LEU A 1094 -9.99 -30.14 42.24
N VAL A 1095 -9.89 -29.74 43.51
CA VAL A 1095 -10.36 -30.51 44.68
C VAL A 1095 -11.53 -29.78 45.35
N LYS A 1096 -12.48 -30.54 45.90
CA LYS A 1096 -13.70 -29.98 46.51
C LYS A 1096 -13.38 -29.21 47.80
N ALA A 1097 -13.90 -28.00 47.90
CA ALA A 1097 -13.67 -27.07 49.02
C ALA A 1097 -14.15 -27.56 50.41
N ALA A 1098 -14.86 -28.69 50.47
CA ALA A 1098 -15.23 -29.37 51.71
C ALA A 1098 -14.09 -30.21 52.33
N GLN A 1099 -13.07 -30.59 51.53
CA GLN A 1099 -11.90 -31.35 51.99
C GLN A 1099 -10.69 -30.45 52.23
N TYR A 1100 -10.43 -29.48 51.35
CA TYR A 1100 -9.29 -28.58 51.45
C TYR A 1100 -9.71 -27.11 51.21
N PRO A 1101 -9.57 -26.19 52.19
CA PRO A 1101 -9.96 -24.80 52.05
C PRO A 1101 -8.93 -23.97 51.24
N GLY A 1102 -9.38 -22.99 50.47
CA GLY A 1102 -8.48 -22.06 49.77
C GLY A 1102 -9.19 -21.19 48.73
N THR A 1103 -8.50 -20.14 48.27
CA THR A 1103 -9.04 -19.12 47.36
C THR A 1103 -8.99 -19.51 45.89
N GLY A 1104 -7.98 -20.27 45.45
CA GLY A 1104 -7.75 -20.54 44.02
C GLY A 1104 -7.10 -19.39 43.26
N ILE A 1105 -6.45 -18.45 43.96
CA ILE A 1105 -5.70 -17.32 43.36
C ILE A 1105 -4.17 -17.51 43.54
N GLY A 1106 -3.74 -18.16 44.63
CA GLY A 1106 -2.33 -18.26 45.01
C GLY A 1106 -1.38 -18.84 43.95
N LEU A 1107 -1.81 -19.81 43.15
CA LEU A 1107 -0.99 -20.36 42.05
C LEU A 1107 -0.92 -19.41 40.84
N THR A 1108 -1.96 -18.62 40.54
CA THR A 1108 -1.86 -17.55 39.54
C THR A 1108 -0.89 -16.47 39.99
N ILE A 1109 -0.88 -16.13 41.29
CA ILE A 1109 0.13 -15.25 41.88
C ILE A 1109 1.54 -15.81 41.65
N CYS A 1110 1.77 -17.11 41.87
CA CYS A 1110 3.06 -17.75 41.57
C CYS A 1110 3.49 -17.58 40.09
N ARG A 1111 2.58 -17.81 39.12
CA ARG A 1111 2.89 -17.62 37.69
C ARG A 1111 3.14 -16.15 37.34
N LYS A 1112 2.36 -15.22 37.90
CA LYS A 1112 2.55 -13.77 37.71
C LYS A 1112 3.89 -13.29 38.27
N VAL A 1113 4.32 -13.77 39.45
CA VAL A 1113 5.64 -13.46 40.02
C VAL A 1113 6.76 -13.98 39.11
N ALA A 1114 6.69 -15.23 38.66
CA ALA A 1114 7.71 -15.80 37.77
C ALA A 1114 7.84 -15.02 36.45
N LEU A 1115 6.72 -14.69 35.82
CA LEU A 1115 6.67 -13.87 34.59
C LEU A 1115 7.22 -12.45 34.82
N ASN A 1116 6.87 -11.79 35.94
CA ASN A 1116 7.44 -10.48 36.30
C ASN A 1116 8.97 -10.52 36.41
N HIS A 1117 9.57 -11.66 36.75
CA HIS A 1117 11.02 -11.86 36.85
C HIS A 1117 11.66 -12.35 35.53
N GLY A 1118 10.93 -12.35 34.40
CA GLY A 1118 11.43 -12.83 33.10
C GLY A 1118 11.59 -14.35 33.01
N GLY A 1119 10.89 -15.08 33.87
CA GLY A 1119 10.85 -16.54 33.97
C GLY A 1119 9.42 -17.10 33.91
N ASN A 1120 9.22 -18.33 34.38
CA ASN A 1120 7.90 -19.00 34.28
C ASN A 1120 7.74 -20.12 35.34
N ILE A 1121 6.56 -20.75 35.42
CA ILE A 1121 6.30 -21.86 36.35
C ILE A 1121 5.46 -22.95 35.69
N TYR A 1122 5.82 -24.21 35.92
CA TYR A 1122 5.16 -25.40 35.35
C TYR A 1122 4.95 -26.48 36.42
N PRO A 1123 3.80 -27.17 36.46
CA PRO A 1123 3.56 -28.27 37.37
C PRO A 1123 3.74 -29.62 36.68
N GLU A 1124 4.27 -30.59 37.42
CA GLU A 1124 4.27 -32.01 37.10
C GLU A 1124 3.57 -32.74 38.26
N SER A 1125 2.52 -33.51 37.98
CA SER A 1125 1.73 -34.16 39.02
C SER A 1125 1.14 -35.50 38.57
N ALA A 1126 1.05 -36.44 39.51
CA ALA A 1126 0.39 -37.71 39.34
C ALA A 1126 -0.53 -38.00 40.55
N PRO A 1127 -1.79 -38.45 40.36
CA PRO A 1127 -2.72 -38.70 41.46
C PRO A 1127 -2.19 -39.75 42.43
N GLY A 1128 -1.99 -39.37 43.70
CA GLY A 1128 -1.46 -40.22 44.76
C GLY A 1128 0.07 -40.29 44.86
N GLU A 1129 0.82 -39.65 43.97
CA GLU A 1129 2.30 -39.56 44.02
C GLU A 1129 2.79 -38.13 44.33
N GLY A 1130 1.90 -37.14 44.33
CA GLY A 1130 2.17 -35.76 44.73
C GLY A 1130 2.29 -34.77 43.57
N THR A 1131 2.96 -33.64 43.83
CA THR A 1131 3.11 -32.54 42.87
C THR A 1131 4.51 -31.97 42.92
N THR A 1132 5.09 -31.64 41.78
CA THR A 1132 6.31 -30.83 41.66
C THR A 1132 6.01 -29.56 40.88
N PHE A 1133 6.22 -28.39 41.49
CA PHE A 1133 6.18 -27.10 40.80
C PHE A 1133 7.59 -26.64 40.46
N TYR A 1134 7.93 -26.61 39.17
CA TYR A 1134 9.19 -26.08 38.68
C TYR A 1134 9.05 -24.59 38.37
N VAL A 1135 9.75 -23.73 39.11
CA VAL A 1135 9.89 -22.30 38.79
C VAL A 1135 11.21 -22.07 38.08
N TYR A 1136 11.17 -21.45 36.91
CA TYR A 1136 12.34 -21.05 36.16
C TYR A 1136 12.60 -19.56 36.35
N LEU A 1137 13.78 -19.16 36.82
CA LEU A 1137 14.18 -17.76 37.03
C LEU A 1137 15.52 -17.47 36.34
N PRO A 1138 15.70 -16.34 35.64
CA PRO A 1138 16.96 -16.04 34.93
C PRO A 1138 18.12 -15.78 35.90
N VAL A 1139 19.33 -16.11 35.48
CA VAL A 1139 20.56 -15.90 36.27
C VAL A 1139 20.96 -14.42 36.36
N SER A 1140 20.59 -13.59 35.36
CA SER A 1140 21.06 -12.20 35.19
C SER A 1140 20.05 -11.26 34.54
#